data_AF-A0A1T4UUR6-F1
#
_entry.id   AF-A0A1T4UUR6-F1
#
_cell.length_a   1.000
_cell.length_b   1.000
_cell.length_c   1.000
_cell.angle_alpha   90.00
_cell.angle_beta   90.00
_cell.angle_gamma   90.00
#
_symmetry.space_group_name_H-M   'P 1'
#
loop_
_entity.id
_entity.type
_entity.pdbx_description
1 polymer ?
#
loop_
_entity_poly.entity_id
_entity_poly.type
_entity_poly.pdbx_seq_one_letter_code
_entity_poly.pdbx_strand_id
1 'polypeptide(L)'
;MDTIFISYSHSEFRPVVEKLISALHQSLLLQRCEIRPFHIAEFEAFRKAPIENSVHCVSRSRYLISLVGKDLGETVLEGKSHIEHEIDAALEHEIDVLTFLVGDHHADKNTQRESVSEFLNALPNHVTLHSILTNDPTAIVDSIIRKLETSLWASLGCDDNLRIPEGSLLVIDGQSPSSDHTEHPHHDQCLRIFDKPTPSLAPSPIASSFEQRKLWAFQSLELNHLSEATQNLLKATEEFGSDFFSCFWLSRIYALQSDTSSLWKSAIPLAERAISSLREEETLLRSVCNTHIAIAYSHIGDFERATHHYDLALSQYEMFETLEYKTDMVLNQFALNNNQLCKQHAVDALATLLATNLKHYVALSVPLSKKNPTSFEEAESVILQDLNTVRIGLVDNYTTLQLWAESALNLTLNDLPLSQAQKDILPAVDVASQHMWKNYSALRTCGTTLAQFYESHAKHNDDLEKHHINLKSDHQIAMDLVDALSSTIDERKNTNVKESELQTRVNKEKRTVICWDICLATSLAAIAWCFYMQPTFIWAAAALSFLFLLLRVYFDSRRSVATVRLKNSKTRRRYIHESVTDLVEQAMENMALPHMRSIVERLKSAPNYLNHEDLSATKSALNDFVDNQSKAVAGSLSAWETKSTTLNTRIREWINNIDQFEHVANSPMSANLIGKISQRFGVSYDSALKLSLDDALAAINTATDRHCFQLKRSRTHAWFDDPDMAKRMLDFHGKRDKSTVSVHDITPA
;
A
#
# COMPACT_ATOMS: atom_id res chain seq x y z
N MET A 1 -25.80 -8.58 -3.63
CA MET A 1 -25.83 -9.41 -2.41
C MET A 1 -25.47 -8.45 -1.32
N ASP A 2 -26.49 -7.85 -0.73
CA ASP A 2 -26.35 -6.64 0.07
C ASP A 2 -26.96 -6.91 1.43
N THR A 3 -26.37 -7.86 2.16
CA THR A 3 -26.90 -8.31 3.45
C THR A 3 -26.09 -7.77 4.62
N ILE A 4 -26.77 -7.47 5.73
CA ILE A 4 -26.12 -7.10 7.00
C ILE A 4 -26.13 -8.31 7.92
N PHE A 5 -24.94 -8.85 8.21
CA PHE A 5 -24.75 -9.91 9.21
C PHE A 5 -24.54 -9.29 10.59
N ILE A 6 -25.21 -9.82 11.61
CA ILE A 6 -25.14 -9.30 12.99
C ILE A 6 -24.51 -10.36 13.89
N SER A 7 -23.27 -10.16 14.31
CA SER A 7 -22.61 -10.97 15.32
C SER A 7 -22.80 -10.37 16.71
N TYR A 8 -22.84 -11.21 17.75
CA TYR A 8 -22.94 -10.74 19.14
C TYR A 8 -22.39 -11.74 20.15
N SER A 9 -21.81 -11.22 21.22
CA SER A 9 -21.02 -12.00 22.18
C SER A 9 -21.87 -12.87 23.11
N HIS A 10 -23.08 -12.42 23.46
CA HIS A 10 -23.89 -13.06 24.50
C HIS A 10 -25.38 -13.03 24.17
N SER A 11 -26.13 -14.02 24.65
CA SER A 11 -27.59 -14.14 24.46
C SER A 11 -28.40 -12.95 24.99
N GLU A 12 -27.82 -12.12 25.86
CA GLU A 12 -28.46 -10.92 26.41
C GLU A 12 -28.74 -9.86 25.35
N PHE A 13 -28.01 -9.89 24.23
CA PHE A 13 -28.25 -8.99 23.09
C PHE A 13 -29.45 -9.40 22.24
N ARG A 14 -30.09 -10.56 22.48
CA ARG A 14 -31.23 -11.02 21.68
C ARG A 14 -32.34 -9.96 21.54
N PRO A 15 -32.81 -9.28 22.60
CA PRO A 15 -33.83 -8.24 22.47
C PRO A 15 -33.35 -7.01 21.67
N VAL A 16 -32.06 -6.68 21.77
CA VAL A 16 -31.43 -5.60 20.98
C VAL A 16 -31.41 -6.00 19.51
N VAL A 17 -31.00 -7.22 19.18
CA VAL A 17 -30.91 -7.74 17.81
C VAL A 17 -32.29 -7.84 17.16
N GLU A 18 -33.30 -8.31 17.88
CA GLU A 18 -34.69 -8.35 17.40
C GLU A 18 -35.20 -6.96 17.00
N LYS A 19 -34.99 -5.96 17.87
CA LYS A 19 -35.33 -4.57 17.56
C LYS A 19 -34.48 -3.99 16.44
N LEU A 20 -33.18 -4.30 16.42
CA LEU A 20 -32.24 -3.83 15.42
C LEU A 20 -32.64 -4.31 14.03
N ILE A 21 -32.94 -5.60 13.86
CA ILE A 21 -33.41 -6.14 12.57
C ILE A 21 -34.67 -5.40 12.11
N SER A 22 -35.65 -5.20 13.00
CA SER A 22 -36.88 -4.49 12.63
C SER A 22 -36.61 -3.04 12.23
N ALA A 23 -35.71 -2.35 12.93
CA ALA A 23 -35.40 -0.95 12.66
C ALA A 23 -34.49 -0.77 11.43
N LEU A 24 -33.58 -1.72 11.16
CA LEU A 24 -32.83 -1.80 9.89
C LEU A 24 -33.77 -1.98 8.69
N HIS A 25 -34.83 -2.79 8.82
CA HIS A 25 -35.86 -2.89 7.80
C HIS A 25 -36.67 -1.60 7.61
N GLN A 26 -36.68 -0.67 8.57
CA GLN A 26 -37.42 0.60 8.48
C GLN A 26 -36.56 1.75 7.95
N SER A 27 -35.23 1.60 7.89
CA SER A 27 -34.35 2.63 7.33
C SER A 27 -34.63 2.81 5.84
N LEU A 28 -35.11 4.00 5.47
CA LEU A 28 -35.38 4.36 4.08
C LEU A 28 -34.11 4.32 3.23
N LEU A 29 -32.96 4.71 3.81
CA LEU A 29 -31.68 4.71 3.12
C LEU A 29 -31.26 3.28 2.74
N LEU A 30 -31.27 2.37 3.72
CA LEU A 30 -30.90 0.97 3.48
C LEU A 30 -31.85 0.30 2.48
N GLN A 31 -33.15 0.55 2.59
CA GLN A 31 -34.14 0.05 1.63
C GLN A 31 -33.85 0.53 0.19
N ARG A 32 -33.52 1.81 0.01
CA ARG A 32 -33.22 2.38 -1.32
C ARG A 32 -31.92 1.86 -1.91
N CYS A 33 -30.92 1.56 -1.09
CA CYS A 33 -29.70 0.87 -1.52
C CYS A 33 -29.87 -0.66 -1.62
N GLU A 34 -31.10 -1.17 -1.43
CA GLU A 34 -31.41 -2.61 -1.44
C GLU A 34 -30.63 -3.43 -0.40
N ILE A 35 -30.09 -2.78 0.64
CA ILE A 35 -29.36 -3.41 1.74
C ILE A 35 -30.37 -3.97 2.74
N ARG A 36 -30.32 -5.28 2.97
CA ARG A 36 -31.29 -6.00 3.82
C ARG A 36 -30.60 -6.67 5.00
N PRO A 37 -31.10 -6.55 6.23
CA PRO A 37 -30.60 -7.37 7.32
C PRO A 37 -30.99 -8.84 7.12
N PHE A 38 -30.21 -9.77 7.69
CA PHE A 38 -30.61 -11.18 7.71
C PHE A 38 -31.95 -11.36 8.42
N HIS A 39 -32.78 -12.27 7.89
CA HIS A 39 -34.04 -12.62 8.54
C HIS A 39 -33.76 -13.34 9.86
N ILE A 40 -34.49 -12.99 10.92
CA ILE A 40 -34.21 -13.52 12.27
C ILE A 40 -34.25 -15.05 12.34
N ALA A 41 -35.18 -15.69 11.62
CA ALA A 41 -35.29 -17.14 11.59
C ALA A 41 -34.09 -17.82 10.90
N GLU A 42 -33.53 -17.18 9.87
CA GLU A 42 -32.33 -17.66 9.19
C GLU A 42 -31.12 -17.47 10.11
N PHE A 43 -31.02 -16.30 10.73
CA PHE A 43 -29.96 -16.00 11.70
C PHE A 43 -29.93 -16.99 12.88
N GLU A 44 -31.09 -17.30 13.46
CA GLU A 44 -31.17 -18.30 14.55
C GLU A 44 -30.81 -19.72 14.07
N ALA A 45 -31.09 -20.06 12.82
CA ALA A 45 -30.66 -21.31 12.22
C ALA A 45 -29.13 -21.35 12.06
N PHE A 46 -28.50 -20.25 11.65
CA PHE A 46 -27.04 -20.14 11.54
C PHE A 46 -26.33 -20.22 12.89
N ARG A 47 -26.87 -19.58 13.93
CA ARG A 47 -26.37 -19.68 15.32
C ARG A 47 -26.29 -21.11 15.85
N LYS A 48 -27.19 -21.98 15.38
CA LYS A 48 -27.24 -23.40 15.77
C LYS A 48 -26.44 -24.30 14.83
N ALA A 49 -25.97 -23.76 13.70
CA ALA A 49 -25.20 -24.47 12.71
C ALA A 49 -23.70 -24.37 13.01
N PRO A 50 -22.86 -25.22 12.37
CA PRO A 50 -21.41 -25.13 12.50
C PRO A 50 -20.87 -23.74 12.12
N ILE A 51 -19.74 -23.34 12.72
CA ILE A 51 -19.12 -22.01 12.52
C ILE A 51 -18.84 -21.72 11.05
N GLU A 52 -18.54 -22.75 10.26
CA GLU A 52 -18.26 -22.67 8.82
C GLU A 52 -19.44 -22.07 8.05
N ASN A 53 -20.67 -22.34 8.49
CA ASN A 53 -21.85 -21.76 7.86
C ASN A 53 -21.99 -20.27 8.19
N SER A 54 -21.65 -19.87 9.42
CA SER A 54 -21.62 -18.45 9.80
C SER A 54 -20.58 -17.70 8.98
N VAL A 55 -19.34 -18.20 8.95
CA VAL A 55 -18.22 -17.65 8.18
C VAL A 55 -18.56 -17.52 6.69
N HIS A 56 -19.18 -18.54 6.09
CA HIS A 56 -19.62 -18.50 4.71
C HIS A 56 -20.75 -17.49 4.44
N CYS A 57 -21.61 -17.22 5.42
CA CYS A 57 -22.61 -16.16 5.31
C CYS A 57 -22.01 -14.78 5.48
N VAL A 58 -21.07 -14.64 6.41
CA VAL A 58 -20.29 -13.41 6.56
C VAL A 58 -19.61 -13.09 5.24
N SER A 59 -18.87 -14.02 4.62
CA SER A 59 -18.15 -13.77 3.35
C SER A 59 -19.00 -13.27 2.19
N ARG A 60 -20.32 -13.46 2.25
CA ARG A 60 -21.30 -12.99 1.24
C ARG A 60 -22.05 -11.72 1.65
N SER A 61 -21.74 -11.16 2.81
CA SER A 61 -22.41 -10.01 3.38
C SER A 61 -21.74 -8.69 2.99
N ARG A 62 -22.52 -7.62 3.06
CA ARG A 62 -22.05 -6.26 2.81
C ARG A 62 -21.43 -5.65 4.07
N TYR A 63 -22.10 -5.86 5.21
CA TYR A 63 -21.68 -5.38 6.51
C TYR A 63 -21.65 -6.52 7.51
N LEU A 64 -20.66 -6.48 8.40
CA LEU A 64 -20.65 -7.22 9.65
C LEU A 64 -20.82 -6.23 10.80
N ILE A 65 -21.92 -6.36 11.54
CA ILE A 65 -22.16 -5.62 12.79
C ILE A 65 -21.83 -6.54 13.94
N SER A 66 -20.84 -6.18 14.77
CA SER A 66 -20.39 -6.99 15.90
C SER A 66 -20.75 -6.31 17.22
N LEU A 67 -21.54 -6.97 18.06
CA LEU A 67 -21.94 -6.46 19.38
C LEU A 67 -21.14 -7.13 20.50
N VAL A 68 -20.26 -6.35 21.13
CA VAL A 68 -19.35 -6.81 22.19
C VAL A 68 -19.85 -6.27 23.54
N GLY A 69 -20.27 -7.19 24.41
CA GLY A 69 -20.66 -6.90 25.79
C GLY A 69 -19.47 -6.96 26.74
N LYS A 70 -19.69 -7.52 27.93
CA LYS A 70 -18.64 -7.65 28.96
C LYS A 70 -17.54 -8.65 28.59
N ASP A 71 -17.88 -9.66 27.78
CA ASP A 71 -17.02 -10.77 27.34
C ASP A 71 -17.21 -11.01 25.82
N LEU A 72 -16.31 -11.77 25.19
CA LEU A 72 -16.39 -12.14 23.76
C LEU A 72 -17.33 -13.33 23.48
N GLY A 73 -17.81 -14.00 24.53
CA GLY A 73 -18.63 -15.22 24.43
C GLY A 73 -17.80 -16.49 24.56
N GLU A 74 -18.39 -17.62 24.15
CA GLU A 74 -17.75 -18.94 24.22
C GLU A 74 -16.64 -19.10 23.17
N THR A 75 -15.50 -19.64 23.58
CA THR A 75 -14.39 -20.02 22.69
C THR A 75 -14.74 -21.32 21.95
N VAL A 76 -14.53 -21.33 20.62
CA VAL A 76 -14.99 -22.43 19.76
C VAL A 76 -13.81 -23.28 19.29
N LEU A 77 -12.97 -22.70 18.43
CA LEU A 77 -11.87 -23.37 17.72
C LEU A 77 -10.62 -22.51 17.84
N GLU A 78 -9.47 -23.17 18.03
CA GLU A 78 -8.14 -22.52 18.08
C GLU A 78 -8.01 -21.43 19.16
N GLY A 79 -8.85 -21.47 20.21
CA GLY A 79 -8.86 -20.48 21.28
C GLY A 79 -9.58 -19.18 20.93
N LYS A 80 -10.17 -19.06 19.73
CA LYS A 80 -10.95 -17.89 19.28
C LYS A 80 -12.46 -18.09 19.51
N SER A 81 -13.16 -17.00 19.78
CA SER A 81 -14.63 -16.89 19.88
C SER A 81 -15.30 -16.87 18.50
N HIS A 82 -16.63 -17.03 18.47
CA HIS A 82 -17.43 -16.87 17.25
C HIS A 82 -17.22 -15.51 16.58
N ILE A 83 -17.23 -14.42 17.35
CA ILE A 83 -17.03 -13.05 16.82
C ILE A 83 -15.67 -12.93 16.13
N GLU A 84 -14.63 -13.50 16.72
CA GLU A 84 -13.27 -13.43 16.16
C GLU A 84 -13.19 -14.13 14.80
N HIS A 85 -13.71 -15.36 14.69
CA HIS A 85 -13.75 -16.08 13.41
C HIS A 85 -14.57 -15.35 12.34
N GLU A 86 -15.69 -14.73 12.74
CA GLU A 86 -16.55 -13.96 11.84
C GLU A 86 -15.88 -12.65 11.39
N ILE A 87 -15.16 -11.97 12.27
CA ILE A 87 -14.39 -10.76 11.90
C ILE A 87 -13.22 -11.14 10.99
N ASP A 88 -12.48 -12.21 11.28
CA ASP A 88 -11.40 -12.68 10.41
C ASP A 88 -11.92 -12.99 9.00
N ALA A 89 -13.04 -13.71 8.90
CA ALA A 89 -13.71 -13.99 7.64
C ALA A 89 -14.16 -12.72 6.90
N ALA A 90 -14.70 -11.74 7.63
CA ALA A 90 -15.09 -10.45 7.06
C ALA A 90 -13.89 -9.70 6.50
N LEU A 91 -12.76 -9.70 7.20
CA LEU A 91 -11.53 -9.04 6.78
C LEU A 91 -10.94 -9.71 5.54
N GLU A 92 -10.93 -11.05 5.48
CA GLU A 92 -10.49 -11.83 4.31
C GLU A 92 -11.30 -11.50 3.04
N HIS A 93 -12.61 -11.24 3.19
CA HIS A 93 -13.51 -10.93 2.07
C HIS A 93 -13.74 -9.42 1.87
N GLU A 94 -12.97 -8.58 2.57
CA GLU A 94 -12.98 -7.11 2.51
C GLU A 94 -14.31 -6.44 2.91
N ILE A 95 -15.06 -7.09 3.79
CA ILE A 95 -16.37 -6.65 4.27
C ILE A 95 -16.21 -5.47 5.24
N ASP A 96 -17.19 -4.57 5.28
CA ASP A 96 -17.19 -3.45 6.24
C ASP A 96 -17.58 -3.96 7.64
N VAL A 97 -16.66 -3.85 8.61
CA VAL A 97 -16.85 -4.33 9.98
C VAL A 97 -17.10 -3.16 10.93
N LEU A 98 -18.30 -3.11 11.50
CA LEU A 98 -18.71 -2.15 12.52
C LEU A 98 -18.84 -2.86 13.87
N THR A 99 -17.89 -2.60 14.77
CA THR A 99 -17.86 -3.22 16.10
C THR A 99 -18.33 -2.23 17.16
N PHE A 100 -19.38 -2.61 17.90
CA PHE A 100 -20.00 -1.82 18.95
C PHE A 100 -19.72 -2.43 20.32
N LEU A 101 -19.03 -1.66 21.18
CA LEU A 101 -18.79 -1.95 22.58
C LEU A 101 -20.00 -1.44 23.37
N VAL A 102 -20.86 -2.35 23.84
CA VAL A 102 -22.14 -2.00 24.45
C VAL A 102 -22.09 -2.21 25.96
N GLY A 103 -22.52 -1.18 26.70
CA GLY A 103 -22.67 -1.19 28.14
C GLY A 103 -21.60 -0.40 28.90
N ASP A 104 -21.95 -0.02 30.12
CA ASP A 104 -21.18 0.93 30.94
C ASP A 104 -19.80 0.38 31.38
N HIS A 105 -19.60 -0.93 31.24
CA HIS A 105 -18.33 -1.62 31.56
C HIS A 105 -17.15 -1.19 30.67
N HIS A 106 -17.45 -0.59 29.52
CA HIS A 106 -16.46 -0.05 28.59
C HIS A 106 -16.11 1.42 28.86
N ALA A 107 -16.71 2.06 29.88
CA ALA A 107 -16.45 3.46 30.23
C ALA A 107 -15.06 3.68 30.84
N ASP A 108 -14.50 2.69 31.56
CA ASP A 108 -13.16 2.73 32.15
C ASP A 108 -12.33 1.53 31.66
N LYS A 109 -11.09 1.77 31.23
CA LYS A 109 -10.16 0.70 30.82
C LYS A 109 -9.89 -0.29 31.97
N ASN A 110 -10.00 0.16 33.21
CA ASN A 110 -9.79 -0.68 34.39
C ASN A 110 -10.95 -1.67 34.65
N THR A 111 -12.12 -1.44 34.08
CA THR A 111 -13.30 -2.33 34.22
C THR A 111 -13.45 -3.34 33.08
N GLN A 112 -12.64 -3.20 32.03
CA GLN A 112 -12.64 -4.07 30.86
C GLN A 112 -11.90 -5.38 31.16
N ARG A 113 -12.44 -6.54 30.75
CA ARG A 113 -11.75 -7.81 30.89
C ARG A 113 -10.52 -7.88 29.98
N GLU A 114 -9.47 -8.54 30.47
CA GLU A 114 -8.21 -8.74 29.74
C GLU A 114 -8.43 -9.35 28.35
N SER A 115 -9.26 -10.38 28.24
CA SER A 115 -9.59 -11.02 26.96
C SER A 115 -10.23 -10.08 25.93
N VAL A 116 -11.08 -9.14 26.37
CA VAL A 116 -11.67 -8.16 25.47
C VAL A 116 -10.63 -7.11 25.09
N SER A 117 -9.77 -6.69 26.03
CA SER A 117 -8.69 -5.76 25.73
C SER A 117 -7.69 -6.34 24.74
N GLU A 118 -7.31 -7.61 24.88
CA GLU A 118 -6.42 -8.31 23.94
C GLU A 118 -7.03 -8.37 22.54
N PHE A 119 -8.31 -8.75 22.44
CA PHE A 119 -9.06 -8.75 21.19
C PHE A 119 -9.08 -7.36 20.53
N LEU A 120 -9.43 -6.29 21.27
CA LEU A 120 -9.47 -4.94 20.69
C LEU A 120 -8.10 -4.45 20.23
N ASN A 121 -7.02 -4.83 20.93
CA ASN A 121 -5.65 -4.50 20.54
C ASN A 121 -5.19 -5.29 19.30
N ALA A 122 -5.78 -6.47 19.06
CA ALA A 122 -5.48 -7.30 17.89
C ALA A 122 -6.27 -6.89 16.63
N LEU A 123 -7.35 -6.11 16.77
CA LEU A 123 -8.15 -5.67 15.63
C LEU A 123 -7.36 -4.73 14.72
N PRO A 124 -7.38 -4.94 13.40
CA PRO A 124 -6.72 -4.05 12.46
C PRO A 124 -7.44 -2.70 12.39
N ASN A 125 -6.71 -1.66 11.98
CA ASN A 125 -7.22 -0.29 11.85
C ASN A 125 -8.43 -0.14 10.91
N HIS A 126 -8.70 -1.14 10.08
CA HIS A 126 -9.84 -1.16 9.14
C HIS A 126 -11.17 -1.52 9.82
N VAL A 127 -11.16 -2.03 11.07
CA VAL A 127 -12.37 -2.30 11.84
C VAL A 127 -12.82 -1.01 12.55
N THR A 128 -14.08 -0.62 12.36
CA THR A 128 -14.61 0.60 12.97
C THR A 128 -15.13 0.31 14.37
N LEU A 129 -14.57 0.96 15.39
CA LEU A 129 -14.92 0.76 16.78
C LEU A 129 -15.80 1.90 17.32
N HIS A 130 -16.92 1.54 17.95
CA HIS A 130 -17.85 2.48 18.55
C HIS A 130 -18.24 2.04 19.96
N SER A 131 -18.24 2.97 20.92
CA SER A 131 -18.69 2.70 22.29
C SER A 131 -20.08 3.28 22.51
N ILE A 132 -20.97 2.46 23.08
CA ILE A 132 -22.34 2.81 23.45
C ILE A 132 -22.49 2.57 24.95
N LEU A 133 -22.38 3.65 25.73
CA LEU A 133 -22.44 3.65 27.20
C LEU A 133 -23.88 3.75 27.71
N THR A 134 -24.74 2.86 27.22
CA THR A 134 -26.11 2.72 27.71
C THR A 134 -26.54 1.27 27.58
N ASN A 135 -27.40 0.85 28.50
CA ASN A 135 -28.05 -0.46 28.46
C ASN A 135 -29.48 -0.39 27.90
N ASP A 136 -29.98 0.80 27.51
CA ASP A 136 -31.29 0.95 26.88
C ASP A 136 -31.28 0.37 25.44
N PRO A 137 -32.04 -0.70 25.16
CA PRO A 137 -32.06 -1.32 23.84
C PRO A 137 -32.45 -0.36 22.72
N THR A 138 -33.33 0.62 22.99
CA THR A 138 -33.78 1.56 21.96
C THR A 138 -32.66 2.53 21.59
N ALA A 139 -32.02 3.14 22.59
CA ALA A 139 -30.87 4.01 22.38
C ALA A 139 -29.68 3.28 21.71
N ILE A 140 -29.44 2.00 22.04
CA ILE A 140 -28.43 1.17 21.37
C ILE A 140 -28.75 1.01 19.88
N VAL A 141 -29.99 0.61 19.57
CA VAL A 141 -30.46 0.40 18.19
C VAL A 141 -30.35 1.69 17.36
N ASP A 142 -30.82 2.82 17.91
CA ASP A 142 -30.76 4.12 17.23
C ASP A 142 -29.31 4.53 16.93
N SER A 143 -28.40 4.28 17.87
CA SER A 143 -26.97 4.57 17.70
C SER A 143 -26.34 3.69 16.62
N ILE A 144 -26.68 2.40 16.56
CA ILE A 144 -26.17 1.48 15.53
C ILE A 144 -26.67 1.89 14.15
N ILE A 145 -27.97 2.16 13.99
CA ILE A 145 -28.56 2.54 12.70
C ILE A 145 -27.96 3.83 12.20
N ARG A 146 -27.91 4.87 13.04
CA ARG A 146 -27.30 6.16 12.67
C ARG A 146 -25.86 5.97 12.22
N LYS A 147 -25.09 5.15 12.93
CA LYS A 147 -23.69 4.90 12.58
C LYS A 147 -23.53 4.14 11.28
N LEU A 148 -24.39 3.15 11.02
CA LEU A 148 -24.44 2.43 9.75
C LEU A 148 -24.81 3.35 8.59
N GLU A 149 -25.83 4.21 8.75
CA GLU A 149 -26.24 5.17 7.73
C GLU A 149 -25.14 6.21 7.45
N THR A 150 -24.49 6.75 8.49
CA THR A 150 -23.32 7.63 8.33
C THR A 150 -22.17 6.90 7.64
N SER A 151 -21.93 5.63 7.97
CA SER A 151 -20.88 4.83 7.31
C SER A 151 -21.19 4.61 5.82
N LEU A 152 -22.45 4.37 5.48
CA LEU A 152 -22.88 4.23 4.08
C LEU A 152 -22.70 5.55 3.32
N TRP A 153 -23.14 6.68 3.87
CA TRP A 153 -22.92 7.99 3.26
C TRP A 153 -21.44 8.30 3.05
N ALA A 154 -20.60 8.04 4.05
CA ALA A 154 -19.16 8.23 3.94
C ALA A 154 -18.55 7.35 2.82
N SER A 155 -19.02 6.11 2.68
CA SER A 155 -18.57 5.22 1.61
C SER A 155 -18.95 5.72 0.21
N LEU A 156 -19.98 6.56 0.11
CA LEU A 156 -20.43 7.25 -1.09
C LEU A 156 -19.89 8.69 -1.21
N GLY A 157 -18.85 9.04 -0.44
CA GLY A 157 -18.16 10.33 -0.52
C GLY A 157 -18.86 11.50 0.16
N CYS A 158 -19.86 11.24 1.01
CA CYS A 158 -20.61 12.29 1.72
C CYS A 158 -20.23 12.36 3.21
N ASP A 159 -19.59 13.47 3.61
CA ASP A 159 -19.37 13.80 5.03
C ASP A 159 -20.50 14.69 5.59
N ASP A 160 -20.90 14.42 6.84
CA ASP A 160 -22.17 14.83 7.50
C ASP A 160 -22.35 16.34 7.82
N ASN A 161 -21.69 17.24 7.08
CA ASN A 161 -21.58 18.66 7.47
C ASN A 161 -22.81 19.53 7.14
N LEU A 162 -23.72 19.06 6.29
CA LEU A 162 -24.93 19.83 5.95
C LEU A 162 -26.10 19.43 6.86
N ARG A 163 -26.28 20.20 7.93
CA ARG A 163 -27.57 20.27 8.63
C ARG A 163 -28.25 21.57 8.23
N ILE A 164 -29.37 21.47 7.52
CA ILE A 164 -30.27 22.60 7.31
C ILE A 164 -31.34 22.49 8.41
N PRO A 165 -31.32 23.32 9.47
CA PRO A 165 -32.40 23.33 10.45
C PRO A 165 -33.73 23.67 9.79
N GLU A 166 -34.75 22.85 10.06
CA GLU A 166 -36.12 23.06 9.55
C GLU A 166 -36.61 24.47 9.87
N GLY A 167 -37.11 25.17 8.85
CA GLY A 167 -37.70 26.51 8.98
C GLY A 167 -36.70 27.69 8.99
N SER A 168 -35.39 27.45 8.87
CA SER A 168 -34.42 28.54 8.76
C SER A 168 -34.47 29.20 7.38
N LEU A 169 -34.62 30.53 7.32
CA LEU A 169 -34.70 31.26 6.05
C LEU A 169 -33.36 31.30 5.31
N LEU A 170 -32.21 31.23 5.99
CA LEU A 170 -30.86 31.16 5.42
C LEU A 170 -29.94 30.41 6.39
N VAL A 171 -29.12 29.51 5.87
CA VAL A 171 -28.11 28.77 6.61
C VAL A 171 -26.81 28.80 5.82
N ILE A 172 -25.71 29.19 6.45
CA ILE A 172 -24.37 29.20 5.85
C ILE A 172 -23.46 28.35 6.72
N ASP A 173 -23.10 27.16 6.25
CA ASP A 173 -22.13 26.27 6.91
C ASP A 173 -22.43 26.03 8.41
N GLY A 174 -23.71 25.78 8.72
CA GLY A 174 -24.20 25.57 10.09
C GLY A 174 -24.47 26.85 10.89
N GLN A 175 -24.13 28.02 10.36
CA GLN A 175 -24.51 29.31 10.93
C GLN A 175 -25.93 29.68 10.50
N SER A 176 -26.73 30.08 11.47
CA SER A 176 -28.10 30.58 11.31
C SER A 176 -28.27 31.80 12.23
N PRO A 177 -29.37 32.56 12.09
CA PRO A 177 -29.72 33.60 13.06
C PRO A 177 -29.77 33.11 14.52
N SER A 178 -29.96 31.80 14.73
CA SER A 178 -30.13 31.16 16.03
C SER A 178 -28.89 30.41 16.56
N SER A 179 -27.79 30.34 15.81
CA SER A 179 -26.59 29.57 16.18
C SER A 179 -25.55 30.40 16.93
N ASP A 180 -24.91 29.82 17.95
CA ASP A 180 -23.70 30.40 18.55
C ASP A 180 -22.56 30.47 17.53
N HIS A 181 -21.91 31.63 17.45
CA HIS A 181 -20.87 31.94 16.48
C HIS A 181 -19.68 30.96 16.57
N THR A 182 -19.55 30.08 15.58
CA THR A 182 -18.36 29.25 15.37
C THR A 182 -17.35 29.95 14.46
N GLU A 183 -16.07 29.61 14.61
CA GLU A 183 -15.00 30.09 13.73
C GLU A 183 -15.26 29.63 12.28
N HIS A 184 -15.64 30.57 11.41
CA HIS A 184 -15.87 30.33 9.97
C HIS A 184 -14.94 31.22 9.14
N PRO A 185 -14.40 30.77 7.98
CA PRO A 185 -13.54 31.60 7.13
C PRO A 185 -14.19 32.93 6.68
N HIS A 186 -15.52 32.94 6.62
CA HIS A 186 -16.33 34.11 6.28
C HIS A 186 -17.09 34.70 7.48
N HIS A 187 -16.59 34.49 8.71
CA HIS A 187 -17.26 34.91 9.95
C HIS A 187 -17.68 36.39 9.92
N ASP A 188 -16.81 37.30 9.49
CA ASP A 188 -17.10 38.74 9.41
C ASP A 188 -18.27 39.06 8.46
N GLN A 189 -18.40 38.31 7.37
CA GLN A 189 -19.52 38.46 6.43
C GLN A 189 -20.82 37.91 7.04
N CYS A 190 -20.75 36.77 7.72
CA CYS A 190 -21.90 36.21 8.44
C CYS A 190 -22.39 37.15 9.56
N LEU A 191 -21.49 37.81 10.29
CA LEU A 191 -21.86 38.81 11.30
C LEU A 191 -22.70 39.96 10.70
N ARG A 192 -22.45 40.38 9.46
CA ARG A 192 -23.24 41.47 8.84
C ARG A 192 -24.73 41.14 8.67
N ILE A 193 -25.10 39.86 8.65
CA ILE A 193 -26.48 39.40 8.43
C ILE A 193 -27.06 38.64 9.63
N PHE A 194 -26.21 38.08 10.49
CA PHE A 194 -26.60 37.31 11.67
C PHE A 194 -26.28 37.98 13.01
N ASP A 195 -25.52 39.08 13.05
CA ASP A 195 -25.27 39.80 14.31
C ASP A 195 -26.51 40.58 14.75
N LYS A 196 -26.79 40.50 16.05
CA LYS A 196 -27.97 41.09 16.65
C LYS A 196 -27.79 42.61 16.77
N PRO A 197 -28.64 43.43 16.10
CA PRO A 197 -28.50 44.87 16.16
C PRO A 197 -28.61 45.37 17.61
N THR A 198 -27.66 46.19 18.06
CA THR A 198 -27.67 46.75 19.41
C THR A 198 -28.31 48.14 19.36
N PRO A 199 -29.51 48.34 19.93
CA PRO A 199 -30.17 49.64 19.89
C PRO A 199 -29.35 50.69 20.65
N SER A 200 -29.23 51.89 20.08
CA SER A 200 -28.69 53.03 20.83
C SER A 200 -29.63 53.38 21.99
N LEU A 201 -29.05 53.69 23.15
CA LEU A 201 -29.78 54.15 24.35
C LEU A 201 -30.32 55.58 24.21
N ALA A 202 -30.11 56.26 23.07
CA ALA A 202 -30.54 57.62 22.87
C ALA A 202 -32.03 57.69 22.49
N PRO A 203 -32.84 58.55 23.14
CA PRO A 203 -34.26 58.69 22.83
C PRO A 203 -34.45 59.25 21.41
N SER A 204 -35.12 58.49 20.55
CA SER A 204 -35.53 58.92 19.21
C SER A 204 -36.93 59.54 19.25
N PRO A 205 -37.19 60.65 18.53
CA PRO A 205 -38.53 61.24 18.41
C PRO A 205 -39.48 60.47 17.48
N ILE A 206 -38.98 59.49 16.72
CA ILE A 206 -39.78 58.55 15.92
C ILE A 206 -40.14 57.35 16.81
N ALA A 207 -41.35 56.80 16.69
CA ALA A 207 -41.94 55.76 17.55
C ALA A 207 -41.04 54.50 17.79
N SER A 208 -39.97 54.33 17.02
CA SER A 208 -38.85 53.43 17.26
C SER A 208 -37.60 53.95 16.53
N SER A 209 -36.39 53.78 17.09
CA SER A 209 -35.14 54.06 16.36
C SER A 209 -34.90 53.07 15.21
N PHE A 210 -34.06 53.43 14.24
CA PHE A 210 -33.66 52.57 13.13
C PHE A 210 -33.12 51.20 13.61
N GLU A 211 -32.19 51.20 14.57
CA GLU A 211 -31.63 49.97 15.15
C GLU A 211 -32.68 49.11 15.87
N GLN A 212 -33.68 49.74 16.49
CA GLN A 212 -34.78 49.01 17.13
C GLN A 212 -35.65 48.26 16.11
N ARG A 213 -35.93 48.88 14.95
CA ARG A 213 -36.67 48.22 13.87
C ARG A 213 -35.88 47.05 13.28
N LYS A 214 -34.57 47.19 13.11
CA LYS A 214 -33.69 46.10 12.68
C LYS A 214 -33.64 44.95 13.69
N LEU A 215 -33.56 45.27 14.98
CA LEU A 215 -33.62 44.27 16.04
C LEU A 215 -34.94 43.49 16.01
N TRP A 216 -36.08 44.17 15.87
CA TRP A 216 -37.38 43.48 15.76
C TRP A 216 -37.47 42.64 14.49
N ALA A 217 -36.99 43.15 13.36
CA ALA A 217 -36.92 42.36 12.13
C ALA A 217 -36.06 41.11 12.31
N PHE A 218 -34.90 41.23 12.94
CA PHE A 218 -34.01 40.11 13.24
C PHE A 218 -34.68 39.07 14.13
N GLN A 219 -35.31 39.48 15.24
CA GLN A 219 -36.04 38.58 16.12
C GLN A 219 -37.23 37.91 15.41
N SER A 220 -37.92 38.64 14.53
CA SER A 220 -38.96 38.05 13.70
C SER A 220 -38.39 37.00 12.73
N LEU A 221 -37.21 37.23 12.16
CA LEU A 221 -36.52 36.26 11.30
C LEU A 221 -36.08 35.00 12.07
N GLU A 222 -35.53 35.16 13.28
CA GLU A 222 -35.18 34.04 14.18
C GLU A 222 -36.40 33.15 14.49
N LEU A 223 -37.58 33.76 14.61
CA LEU A 223 -38.85 33.08 14.90
C LEU A 223 -39.63 32.67 13.64
N ASN A 224 -39.07 32.89 12.44
CA ASN A 224 -39.73 32.66 11.15
C ASN A 224 -41.08 33.40 10.98
N HIS A 225 -41.22 34.57 11.59
CA HIS A 225 -42.36 35.48 11.46
C HIS A 225 -42.14 36.45 10.30
N LEU A 226 -42.24 35.93 9.07
CA LEU A 226 -41.84 36.64 7.84
C LEU A 226 -42.64 37.94 7.57
N SER A 227 -43.91 37.98 7.93
CA SER A 227 -44.77 39.16 7.74
C SER A 227 -44.31 40.34 8.60
N GLU A 228 -44.08 40.06 9.89
CA GLU A 228 -43.58 41.01 10.88
C GLU A 228 -42.15 41.47 10.55
N ALA A 229 -41.29 40.54 10.10
CA ALA A 229 -39.96 40.87 9.61
C ALA A 229 -40.04 41.85 8.43
N THR A 230 -40.84 41.52 7.42
CA THR A 230 -41.04 42.37 6.22
C THR A 230 -41.54 43.75 6.59
N GLN A 231 -42.54 43.85 7.48
CA GLN A 231 -43.09 45.14 7.89
C GLN A 231 -42.04 46.02 8.59
N ASN A 232 -41.23 45.43 9.47
CA ASN A 232 -40.18 46.17 10.18
C ASN A 232 -39.05 46.60 9.26
N LEU A 233 -38.62 45.73 8.33
CA LEU A 233 -37.60 46.05 7.34
C LEU A 233 -38.07 47.14 6.36
N LEU A 234 -39.32 47.07 5.89
CA LEU A 234 -39.91 48.10 5.02
C LEU A 234 -39.91 49.47 5.72
N LYS A 235 -40.42 49.54 6.95
CA LYS A 235 -40.40 50.78 7.73
C LYS A 235 -38.98 51.29 7.97
N ALA A 236 -38.01 50.40 8.22
CA ALA A 236 -36.62 50.78 8.34
C ALA A 236 -36.10 51.43 7.05
N THR A 237 -36.41 50.85 5.88
CA THR A 237 -36.01 51.42 4.58
C THR A 237 -36.71 52.72 4.22
N GLU A 238 -38.01 52.85 4.50
CA GLU A 238 -38.83 54.02 4.17
C GLU A 238 -38.50 55.23 5.06
N GLU A 239 -38.29 55.00 6.37
CA GLU A 239 -38.10 56.09 7.35
C GLU A 239 -36.64 56.56 7.46
N PHE A 240 -35.65 55.69 7.16
CA PHE A 240 -34.24 55.96 7.46
C PHE A 240 -33.27 55.73 6.30
N GLY A 241 -33.77 55.32 5.13
CA GLY A 241 -32.94 54.99 3.96
C GLY A 241 -32.56 53.53 3.86
N SER A 242 -32.09 53.12 2.68
CA SER A 242 -31.82 51.70 2.36
C SER A 242 -30.44 51.27 2.84
N ASP A 243 -30.34 50.69 4.05
CA ASP A 243 -29.08 50.10 4.53
C ASP A 243 -28.89 48.66 4.01
N PHE A 244 -27.66 48.16 4.12
CA PHE A 244 -27.30 46.81 3.68
C PHE A 244 -28.21 45.73 4.27
N PHE A 245 -28.41 45.71 5.59
CA PHE A 245 -29.16 44.64 6.27
C PHE A 245 -30.62 44.61 5.80
N SER A 246 -31.26 45.78 5.71
CA SER A 246 -32.66 45.83 5.27
C SER A 246 -32.81 45.47 3.80
N CYS A 247 -31.94 45.98 2.92
CA CYS A 247 -31.92 45.61 1.50
C CYS A 247 -31.68 44.11 1.30
N PHE A 248 -30.72 43.54 2.04
CA PHE A 248 -30.36 42.13 1.98
C PHE A 248 -31.57 41.25 2.33
N TRP A 249 -32.14 41.41 3.53
CA TRP A 249 -33.22 40.56 4.00
C TRP A 249 -34.54 40.78 3.25
N LEU A 250 -34.88 42.03 2.87
CA LEU A 250 -36.06 42.28 2.03
C LEU A 250 -35.91 41.63 0.66
N SER A 251 -34.74 41.76 0.02
CA SER A 251 -34.52 41.12 -1.29
C SER A 251 -34.68 39.60 -1.20
N ARG A 252 -34.19 38.98 -0.13
CA ARG A 252 -34.33 37.55 0.13
C ARG A 252 -35.79 37.13 0.30
N ILE A 253 -36.52 37.80 1.19
CA ILE A 253 -37.93 37.48 1.46
C ILE A 253 -38.75 37.64 0.17
N TYR A 254 -38.52 38.73 -0.58
CA TYR A 254 -39.23 38.97 -1.82
C TYR A 254 -38.89 37.98 -2.92
N ALA A 255 -37.65 37.51 -3.01
CA ALA A 255 -37.27 36.49 -3.98
C ALA A 255 -37.88 35.12 -3.65
N LEU A 256 -37.86 34.70 -2.37
CA LEU A 256 -38.17 33.33 -1.96
C LEU A 256 -39.62 33.09 -1.52
N GLN A 257 -40.28 34.08 -0.93
CA GLN A 257 -41.53 33.90 -0.17
C GLN A 257 -42.70 34.71 -0.73
N SER A 258 -42.52 35.34 -1.90
CA SER A 258 -43.56 36.10 -2.58
C SER A 258 -44.28 35.25 -3.64
N ASP A 259 -45.59 35.44 -3.74
CA ASP A 259 -46.43 34.90 -4.82
C ASP A 259 -46.77 35.92 -5.91
N THR A 260 -46.19 37.13 -5.83
CA THR A 260 -46.53 38.25 -6.72
C THR A 260 -45.35 38.73 -7.56
N SER A 261 -45.60 38.90 -8.86
CA SER A 261 -44.59 39.43 -9.81
C SER A 261 -44.06 40.82 -9.44
N SER A 262 -44.86 41.65 -8.77
CA SER A 262 -44.44 42.99 -8.31
C SER A 262 -43.34 42.92 -7.25
N LEU A 263 -43.43 41.96 -6.32
CA LEU A 263 -42.42 41.81 -5.28
C LEU A 263 -41.15 41.15 -5.81
N TRP A 264 -41.24 40.18 -6.74
CA TRP A 264 -40.06 39.66 -7.44
C TRP A 264 -39.31 40.76 -8.19
N LYS A 265 -40.02 41.64 -8.92
CA LYS A 265 -39.41 42.82 -9.56
C LYS A 265 -38.79 43.79 -8.56
N SER A 266 -39.32 43.86 -7.34
CA SER A 266 -38.79 44.72 -6.28
C SER A 266 -37.55 44.11 -5.59
N ALA A 267 -37.40 42.78 -5.59
CA ALA A 267 -36.24 42.09 -5.03
C ALA A 267 -34.93 42.47 -5.75
N ILE A 268 -34.96 42.60 -7.07
CA ILE A 268 -33.80 42.90 -7.91
C ILE A 268 -33.10 44.22 -7.49
N PRO A 269 -33.75 45.40 -7.52
CA PRO A 269 -33.09 46.65 -7.15
C PRO A 269 -32.77 46.75 -5.65
N LEU A 270 -33.33 45.89 -4.79
CA LEU A 270 -32.93 45.77 -3.38
C LEU A 270 -31.62 44.98 -3.26
N ALA A 271 -31.50 43.85 -3.95
CA ALA A 271 -30.29 43.05 -3.97
C ALA A 271 -29.12 43.79 -4.65
N GLU A 272 -29.36 44.51 -5.75
CA GLU A 272 -28.34 45.36 -6.39
C GLU A 272 -27.82 46.47 -5.44
N ARG A 273 -28.71 47.06 -4.64
CA ARG A 273 -28.33 48.02 -3.58
C ARG A 273 -27.56 47.37 -2.44
N ALA A 274 -27.90 46.14 -2.05
CA ALA A 274 -27.11 45.40 -1.08
C ALA A 274 -25.69 45.16 -1.64
N ILE A 275 -25.57 44.68 -2.88
CA ILE A 275 -24.27 44.43 -3.55
C ILE A 275 -23.42 45.69 -3.65
N SER A 276 -24.00 46.85 -3.97
CA SER A 276 -23.24 48.10 -4.10
C SER A 276 -22.64 48.59 -2.77
N SER A 277 -23.12 48.09 -1.64
CA SER A 277 -22.58 48.35 -0.30
C SER A 277 -21.57 47.31 0.20
N LEU A 278 -21.28 46.29 -0.62
CA LEU A 278 -20.31 45.24 -0.34
C LEU A 278 -18.96 45.57 -0.98
N ARG A 279 -17.86 45.24 -0.30
CA ARG A 279 -16.51 45.27 -0.89
C ARG A 279 -16.32 44.11 -1.86
N GLU A 280 -15.32 44.17 -2.73
CA GLU A 280 -15.09 43.13 -3.74
C GLU A 280 -14.72 41.77 -3.11
N GLU A 281 -14.00 41.79 -1.99
CA GLU A 281 -13.61 40.60 -1.22
C GLU A 281 -14.77 39.92 -0.47
N GLU A 282 -15.95 40.56 -0.38
CA GLU A 282 -17.12 40.00 0.30
C GLU A 282 -17.90 39.03 -0.60
N THR A 283 -17.20 37.99 -1.06
CA THR A 283 -17.68 37.08 -2.11
C THR A 283 -18.89 36.24 -1.70
N LEU A 284 -18.99 35.82 -0.43
CA LEU A 284 -20.13 35.05 0.11
C LEU A 284 -21.42 35.88 0.02
N LEU A 285 -21.44 37.10 0.59
CA LEU A 285 -22.64 37.94 0.58
C LEU A 285 -23.01 38.39 -0.85
N ARG A 286 -22.02 38.63 -1.71
CA ARG A 286 -22.26 38.91 -3.14
C ARG A 286 -22.90 37.72 -3.83
N SER A 287 -22.45 36.49 -3.56
CA SER A 287 -23.05 35.26 -4.09
C SER A 287 -24.51 35.12 -3.66
N VAL A 288 -24.80 35.32 -2.37
CA VAL A 288 -26.18 35.27 -1.83
C VAL A 288 -27.07 36.32 -2.49
N CYS A 289 -26.62 37.58 -2.62
CA CYS A 289 -27.40 38.62 -3.26
C CYS A 289 -27.64 38.36 -4.76
N ASN A 290 -26.63 37.87 -5.49
CA ASN A 290 -26.80 37.44 -6.88
C ASN A 290 -27.80 36.28 -7.01
N THR A 291 -27.80 35.36 -6.04
CA THR A 291 -28.79 34.28 -5.94
C THR A 291 -30.21 34.85 -5.79
N HIS A 292 -30.43 35.88 -4.96
CA HIS A 292 -31.74 36.54 -4.86
C HIS A 292 -32.19 37.16 -6.19
N ILE A 293 -31.29 37.82 -6.91
CA ILE A 293 -31.56 38.41 -8.23
C ILE A 293 -31.95 37.31 -9.22
N ALA A 294 -31.18 36.22 -9.25
CA ALA A 294 -31.41 35.08 -10.13
C ALA A 294 -32.77 34.41 -9.89
N ILE A 295 -33.13 34.19 -8.62
CA ILE A 295 -34.44 33.64 -8.24
C ILE A 295 -35.58 34.57 -8.70
N ALA A 296 -35.43 35.88 -8.48
CA ALA A 296 -36.42 36.85 -8.91
C ALA A 296 -36.62 36.84 -10.44
N TYR A 297 -35.53 36.81 -11.22
CA TYR A 297 -35.63 36.69 -12.68
C TYR A 297 -36.23 35.36 -13.13
N SER A 298 -35.90 34.26 -12.46
CA SER A 298 -36.49 32.94 -12.69
C SER A 298 -38.01 32.96 -12.55
N HIS A 299 -38.53 33.55 -11.46
CA HIS A 299 -39.97 33.67 -11.24
C HIS A 299 -40.67 34.62 -12.23
N ILE A 300 -39.97 35.62 -12.76
CA ILE A 300 -40.48 36.51 -13.81
C ILE A 300 -40.47 35.83 -15.19
N GLY A 301 -39.72 34.73 -15.35
CA GLY A 301 -39.57 33.99 -16.61
C GLY A 301 -38.41 34.47 -17.50
N ASP A 302 -37.53 35.35 -16.99
CA ASP A 302 -36.33 35.80 -17.70
C ASP A 302 -35.15 34.87 -17.38
N PHE A 303 -35.18 33.68 -17.99
CA PHE A 303 -34.21 32.61 -17.72
C PHE A 303 -32.78 32.95 -18.14
N GLU A 304 -32.60 33.81 -19.14
CA GLU A 304 -31.26 34.24 -19.61
C GLU A 304 -30.55 35.05 -18.52
N ARG A 305 -31.24 36.06 -17.97
CA ARG A 305 -30.68 36.85 -16.86
C ARG A 305 -30.55 36.03 -15.58
N ALA A 306 -31.52 35.16 -15.29
CA ALA A 306 -31.44 34.28 -14.14
C ALA A 306 -30.19 33.39 -14.21
N THR A 307 -29.92 32.77 -15.36
CA THR A 307 -28.72 31.95 -15.60
C THR A 307 -27.44 32.77 -15.38
N HIS A 308 -27.36 33.97 -15.96
CA HIS A 308 -26.20 34.85 -15.78
C HIS A 308 -25.91 35.15 -14.31
N HIS A 309 -26.93 35.46 -13.50
CA HIS A 309 -26.75 35.76 -12.09
C HIS A 309 -26.46 34.52 -11.23
N TYR A 310 -27.01 33.35 -11.57
CA TYR A 310 -26.63 32.09 -10.91
C TYR A 310 -25.16 31.75 -11.18
N ASP A 311 -24.71 31.86 -12.43
CA ASP A 311 -23.31 31.60 -12.79
C ASP A 311 -22.35 32.59 -12.10
N LEU A 312 -22.75 33.86 -12.02
CA LEU A 312 -22.00 34.87 -11.28
C LEU A 312 -21.94 34.55 -9.78
N ALA A 313 -23.06 34.13 -9.17
CA ALA A 313 -23.09 33.73 -7.77
C ALA A 313 -22.14 32.56 -7.48
N LEU A 314 -22.23 31.48 -8.28
CA LEU A 314 -21.39 30.30 -8.14
C LEU A 314 -19.90 30.62 -8.35
N SER A 315 -19.56 31.56 -9.24
CA SER A 315 -18.17 31.99 -9.46
C SER A 315 -17.58 32.79 -8.27
N GLN A 316 -18.44 33.40 -7.44
CA GLN A 316 -18.03 34.18 -6.27
C GLN A 316 -17.88 33.29 -5.04
N TYR A 317 -18.89 32.48 -4.77
CA TYR A 317 -18.89 31.52 -3.67
C TYR A 317 -19.87 30.39 -4.00
N GLU A 318 -19.39 29.15 -4.00
CA GLU A 318 -20.18 27.98 -4.33
C GLU A 318 -21.09 27.62 -3.15
N MET A 319 -22.39 27.92 -3.26
CA MET A 319 -23.41 27.53 -2.28
C MET A 319 -24.33 26.46 -2.84
N PHE A 320 -24.64 25.47 -2.01
CA PHE A 320 -25.64 24.44 -2.33
C PHE A 320 -27.02 25.03 -2.65
N GLU A 321 -27.44 26.05 -1.90
CA GLU A 321 -28.70 26.75 -2.16
C GLU A 321 -28.76 27.35 -3.57
N THR A 322 -27.67 27.95 -4.04
CA THR A 322 -27.59 28.52 -5.40
C THR A 322 -27.70 27.42 -6.46
N LEU A 323 -27.05 26.27 -6.24
CA LEU A 323 -27.16 25.11 -7.14
C LEU A 323 -28.58 24.53 -7.15
N GLU A 324 -29.25 24.43 -5.99
CA GLU A 324 -30.64 23.99 -5.86
C GLU A 324 -31.58 24.85 -6.71
N TYR A 325 -31.56 26.18 -6.50
CA TYR A 325 -32.45 27.09 -7.21
C TYR A 325 -32.12 27.21 -8.70
N LYS A 326 -30.83 27.11 -9.08
CA LYS A 326 -30.44 27.02 -10.49
C LYS A 326 -30.99 25.74 -11.12
N THR A 327 -30.91 24.60 -10.43
CA THR A 327 -31.42 23.30 -10.89
C THR A 327 -32.93 23.34 -11.08
N ASP A 328 -33.67 23.88 -10.10
CA ASP A 328 -35.11 24.11 -10.23
C ASP A 328 -35.45 25.01 -11.42
N MET A 329 -34.73 26.12 -11.60
CA MET A 329 -34.92 27.02 -12.74
C MET A 329 -34.73 26.30 -14.09
N VAL A 330 -33.63 25.58 -14.30
CA VAL A 330 -33.41 24.90 -15.59
C VAL A 330 -34.41 23.78 -15.85
N LEU A 331 -34.89 23.09 -14.80
CA LEU A 331 -35.98 22.11 -14.91
C LEU A 331 -37.30 22.79 -15.30
N ASN A 332 -37.64 23.92 -14.68
CA ASN A 332 -38.81 24.73 -15.06
C ASN A 332 -38.68 25.24 -16.51
N GLN A 333 -37.49 25.71 -16.91
CA GLN A 333 -37.22 26.16 -18.27
C GLN A 333 -37.38 25.02 -19.28
N PHE A 334 -36.89 23.81 -18.95
CA PHE A 334 -37.06 22.62 -19.79
C PHE A 334 -38.53 22.19 -19.88
N ALA A 335 -39.29 22.26 -18.78
CA ALA A 335 -40.72 21.97 -18.77
C ALA A 335 -41.53 22.92 -19.66
N LEU A 336 -41.15 24.20 -19.69
CA LEU A 336 -41.78 25.22 -20.53
C LEU A 336 -41.31 25.16 -21.99
N ASN A 337 -40.01 24.90 -22.20
CA ASN A 337 -39.34 24.90 -23.49
C ASN A 337 -38.63 23.56 -23.71
N ASN A 338 -39.39 22.56 -24.13
CA ASN A 338 -38.90 21.20 -24.40
C ASN A 338 -38.01 21.14 -25.65
N ASN A 339 -36.78 21.65 -25.53
CA ASN A 339 -35.74 21.58 -26.54
C ASN A 339 -34.48 20.90 -25.99
N GLN A 340 -33.63 20.41 -26.90
CA GLN A 340 -32.45 19.64 -26.53
C GLN A 340 -31.45 20.43 -25.67
N LEU A 341 -31.35 21.75 -25.87
CA LEU A 341 -30.43 22.60 -25.11
C LEU A 341 -30.89 22.79 -23.65
N CYS A 342 -32.20 22.99 -23.42
CA CYS A 342 -32.77 23.07 -22.09
C CYS A 342 -32.70 21.73 -21.37
N LYS A 343 -32.90 20.62 -22.11
CA LYS A 343 -32.67 19.27 -21.58
C LYS A 343 -31.22 19.10 -21.11
N GLN A 344 -30.25 19.49 -21.94
CA GLN A 344 -28.83 19.39 -21.56
C GLN A 344 -28.51 20.23 -20.33
N HIS A 345 -28.99 21.47 -20.25
CA HIS A 345 -28.79 22.31 -19.06
C HIS A 345 -29.41 21.70 -17.80
N ALA A 346 -30.57 21.06 -17.89
CA ALA A 346 -31.20 20.37 -16.77
C ALA A 346 -30.39 19.14 -16.34
N VAL A 347 -29.89 18.35 -17.29
CA VAL A 347 -28.98 17.22 -17.04
C VAL A 347 -27.71 17.70 -16.35
N ASP A 348 -27.05 18.73 -16.88
CA ASP A 348 -25.80 19.26 -16.33
C ASP A 348 -25.99 19.81 -14.92
N ALA A 349 -27.11 20.49 -14.64
CA ALA A 349 -27.41 21.02 -13.30
C ALA A 349 -27.67 19.90 -12.29
N LEU A 350 -28.48 18.90 -12.64
CA LEU A 350 -28.73 17.73 -11.78
C LEU A 350 -27.44 16.93 -11.55
N ALA A 351 -26.63 16.72 -12.58
CA ALA A 351 -25.35 16.04 -12.47
C ALA A 351 -24.37 16.80 -11.58
N THR A 352 -24.34 18.14 -11.67
CA THR A 352 -23.53 19.00 -10.79
C THR A 352 -23.99 18.86 -9.34
N LEU A 353 -25.30 19.01 -9.06
CA LEU A 353 -25.86 18.87 -7.72
C LEU A 353 -25.51 17.52 -7.08
N LEU A 354 -25.62 16.46 -7.88
CA LEU A 354 -25.30 15.09 -7.50
C LEU A 354 -23.80 14.88 -7.25
N ALA A 355 -22.92 15.46 -8.08
CA ALA A 355 -21.46 15.38 -7.92
C ALA A 355 -20.95 16.19 -6.72
N THR A 356 -21.57 17.32 -6.40
CA THR A 356 -21.19 18.15 -5.25
C THR A 356 -21.63 17.52 -3.93
N ASN A 357 -22.87 17.01 -3.83
CA ASN A 357 -23.34 16.31 -2.63
C ASN A 357 -24.52 15.36 -2.93
N LEU A 358 -24.24 14.05 -2.97
CA LEU A 358 -25.24 13.02 -3.21
C LEU A 358 -26.36 13.02 -2.16
N LYS A 359 -26.03 13.19 -0.86
CA LYS A 359 -27.03 13.20 0.22
C LYS A 359 -28.03 14.34 0.04
N HIS A 360 -27.55 15.52 -0.35
CA HIS A 360 -28.38 16.69 -0.62
C HIS A 360 -29.21 16.51 -1.89
N TYR A 361 -28.64 15.98 -2.98
CA TYR A 361 -29.39 15.60 -4.18
C TYR A 361 -30.56 14.67 -3.85
N VAL A 362 -30.31 13.62 -3.06
CA VAL A 362 -31.32 12.64 -2.65
C VAL A 362 -32.47 13.27 -1.86
N ALA A 363 -32.17 14.29 -1.05
CA ALA A 363 -33.20 15.04 -0.33
C ALA A 363 -34.03 15.93 -1.27
N LEU A 364 -33.39 16.54 -2.29
CA LEU A 364 -34.01 17.46 -3.24
C LEU A 364 -34.74 16.77 -4.40
N SER A 365 -34.40 15.54 -4.74
CA SER A 365 -35.00 14.84 -5.88
C SER A 365 -36.52 14.68 -5.73
N VAL A 366 -37.00 14.44 -4.51
CA VAL A 366 -38.44 14.31 -4.23
C VAL A 366 -39.22 15.60 -4.49
N PRO A 367 -38.88 16.77 -3.90
CA PRO A 367 -39.58 18.02 -4.20
C PRO A 367 -39.40 18.47 -5.66
N LEU A 368 -38.22 18.30 -6.26
CA LEU A 368 -37.98 18.65 -7.67
C LEU A 368 -38.82 17.80 -8.62
N SER A 369 -38.89 16.48 -8.41
CA SER A 369 -39.73 15.56 -9.18
C SER A 369 -41.21 15.90 -9.04
N LYS A 370 -41.68 16.30 -7.84
CA LYS A 370 -43.08 16.73 -7.65
C LYS A 370 -43.41 18.01 -8.41
N LYS A 371 -42.47 18.96 -8.47
CA LYS A 371 -42.67 20.25 -9.12
C LYS A 371 -42.57 20.16 -10.65
N ASN A 372 -41.62 19.37 -11.17
CA ASN A 372 -41.32 19.22 -12.59
C ASN A 372 -41.23 17.74 -13.03
N PRO A 373 -42.32 16.96 -12.96
CA PRO A 373 -42.26 15.49 -13.04
C PRO A 373 -41.65 14.96 -14.34
N THR A 374 -42.14 15.40 -15.50
CA THR A 374 -41.70 14.89 -16.80
C THR A 374 -40.26 15.33 -17.11
N SER A 375 -39.95 16.60 -16.88
CA SER A 375 -38.63 17.16 -17.15
C SER A 375 -37.56 16.61 -16.22
N PHE A 376 -37.91 16.36 -14.95
CA PHE A 376 -37.04 15.71 -13.99
C PHE A 376 -36.78 14.25 -14.39
N GLU A 377 -37.82 13.46 -14.66
CA GLU A 377 -37.68 12.05 -15.07
C GLU A 377 -36.83 11.90 -16.33
N GLU A 378 -37.05 12.75 -17.33
CA GLU A 378 -36.24 12.73 -18.55
C GLU A 378 -34.78 13.08 -18.31
N ALA A 379 -34.48 14.10 -17.50
CA ALA A 379 -33.10 14.48 -17.21
C ALA A 379 -32.40 13.45 -16.31
N GLU A 380 -33.09 12.94 -15.29
CA GLU A 380 -32.59 11.89 -14.41
C GLU A 380 -32.29 10.59 -15.18
N SER A 381 -33.12 10.24 -16.17
CA SER A 381 -32.91 9.05 -16.99
C SER A 381 -31.59 9.08 -17.78
N VAL A 382 -31.13 10.27 -18.19
CA VAL A 382 -29.85 10.45 -18.89
C VAL A 382 -28.69 10.19 -17.92
N ILE A 383 -28.75 10.79 -16.72
CA ILE A 383 -27.74 10.59 -15.67
C ILE A 383 -27.66 9.11 -15.26
N LEU A 384 -28.82 8.46 -15.13
CA LEU A 384 -28.90 7.04 -14.80
C LEU A 384 -28.32 6.16 -15.92
N GLN A 385 -28.50 6.54 -17.19
CA GLN A 385 -27.89 5.84 -18.33
C GLN A 385 -26.36 5.99 -18.32
N ASP A 386 -25.85 7.18 -18.02
CA ASP A 386 -24.41 7.44 -17.90
C ASP A 386 -23.79 6.64 -16.75
N LEU A 387 -24.43 6.63 -15.58
CA LEU A 387 -24.03 5.80 -14.44
C LEU A 387 -24.02 4.31 -14.77
N ASN A 388 -25.05 3.82 -15.46
CA ASN A 388 -25.10 2.43 -15.90
C ASN A 388 -23.99 2.10 -16.90
N THR A 389 -23.60 3.05 -17.75
CA THR A 389 -22.49 2.89 -18.70
C THR A 389 -21.15 2.76 -17.96
N VAL A 390 -20.90 3.63 -16.96
CA VAL A 390 -19.72 3.54 -16.08
C VAL A 390 -19.71 2.19 -15.36
N ARG A 391 -20.84 1.79 -14.78
CA ARG A 391 -20.99 0.51 -14.06
C ARG A 391 -20.68 -0.70 -14.96
N ILE A 392 -21.20 -0.74 -16.19
CA ILE A 392 -20.91 -1.80 -17.16
C ILE A 392 -19.41 -1.83 -17.47
N GLY A 393 -18.79 -0.66 -17.72
CA GLY A 393 -17.35 -0.56 -17.93
C GLY A 393 -16.52 -1.10 -16.76
N LEU A 394 -16.95 -0.86 -15.52
CA LEU A 394 -16.29 -1.39 -14.32
C LEU A 394 -16.44 -2.92 -14.18
N VAL A 395 -17.59 -3.49 -14.58
CA VAL A 395 -17.81 -4.93 -14.60
C VAL A 395 -16.94 -5.60 -15.66
N ASP A 396 -16.88 -5.03 -16.86
CA ASP A 396 -16.07 -5.55 -17.97
C ASP A 396 -14.57 -5.46 -17.64
N ASN A 397 -14.13 -4.36 -17.02
CA ASN A 397 -12.76 -4.19 -16.54
C ASN A 397 -12.40 -5.24 -15.48
N TYR A 398 -13.28 -5.48 -14.50
CA TYR A 398 -13.04 -6.48 -13.46
C TYR A 398 -12.99 -7.90 -14.04
N THR A 399 -13.89 -8.23 -14.96
CA THR A 399 -13.93 -9.55 -15.61
C THR A 399 -12.63 -9.79 -16.38
N THR A 400 -12.14 -8.78 -17.09
CA THR A 400 -10.85 -8.83 -17.79
C THR A 400 -9.70 -9.00 -16.81
N LEU A 401 -9.71 -8.24 -15.70
CA LEU A 401 -8.72 -8.35 -14.64
C LEU A 401 -8.72 -9.72 -13.98
N GLN A 402 -9.89 -10.31 -13.72
CA GLN A 402 -10.02 -11.64 -13.13
C GLN A 402 -9.43 -12.71 -14.04
N LEU A 403 -9.79 -12.73 -15.32
CA LEU A 403 -9.21 -13.66 -16.29
C LEU A 403 -7.69 -13.51 -16.39
N TRP A 404 -7.19 -12.27 -16.35
CA TRP A 404 -5.75 -12.00 -16.33
C TRP A 404 -5.11 -12.47 -15.02
N ALA A 405 -5.69 -12.20 -13.86
CA ALA A 405 -5.15 -12.59 -12.56
C ALA A 405 -5.10 -14.12 -12.40
N GLU A 406 -6.12 -14.83 -12.85
CA GLU A 406 -6.16 -16.30 -12.84
C GLU A 406 -5.09 -16.89 -13.78
N SER A 407 -4.96 -16.37 -15.01
CA SER A 407 -4.02 -16.91 -16.00
C SER A 407 -2.56 -16.48 -15.78
N ALA A 408 -2.32 -15.25 -15.33
CA ALA A 408 -0.99 -14.69 -15.17
C ALA A 408 -0.43 -14.88 -13.75
N LEU A 409 -1.28 -14.83 -12.71
CA LEU A 409 -0.84 -14.87 -11.31
C LEU A 409 -1.30 -16.11 -10.55
N ASN A 410 -2.18 -16.95 -11.13
CA ASN A 410 -2.88 -18.02 -10.42
C ASN A 410 -3.64 -17.50 -9.18
N LEU A 411 -4.20 -16.30 -9.28
CA LEU A 411 -4.93 -15.64 -8.20
C LEU A 411 -6.42 -15.65 -8.52
N THR A 412 -7.23 -16.23 -7.63
CA THR A 412 -8.69 -16.12 -7.68
C THR A 412 -9.12 -14.87 -6.93
N LEU A 413 -9.85 -13.98 -7.62
CA LEU A 413 -10.38 -12.76 -7.03
C LEU A 413 -11.76 -13.00 -6.43
N ASN A 414 -12.19 -12.08 -5.56
CA ASN A 414 -13.52 -12.12 -4.93
C ASN A 414 -14.65 -11.94 -5.96
N ASP A 415 -15.83 -12.48 -5.67
CA ASP A 415 -17.00 -12.30 -6.53
C ASP A 415 -17.46 -10.83 -6.57
N LEU A 416 -17.96 -10.42 -7.73
CA LEU A 416 -18.62 -9.12 -7.89
C LEU A 416 -20.06 -9.17 -7.37
N PRO A 417 -20.58 -8.03 -6.86
CA PRO A 417 -22.01 -7.89 -6.62
C PRO A 417 -22.82 -8.04 -7.93
N LEU A 418 -24.08 -8.44 -7.78
CA LEU A 418 -24.98 -8.71 -8.90
C LEU A 418 -25.17 -7.48 -9.79
N SER A 419 -24.94 -7.64 -11.09
CA SER A 419 -25.09 -6.61 -12.11
C SER A 419 -26.55 -6.54 -12.61
N GLN A 420 -27.45 -5.95 -11.83
CA GLN A 420 -28.77 -5.56 -12.32
C GLN A 420 -28.82 -4.07 -12.65
N ALA A 421 -29.53 -3.72 -13.72
CA ALA A 421 -29.76 -2.32 -14.08
C ALA A 421 -30.62 -1.66 -13.00
N GLN A 422 -30.08 -0.61 -12.40
CA GLN A 422 -30.75 0.13 -11.34
C GLN A 422 -31.74 1.14 -11.94
N LYS A 423 -32.86 1.33 -11.25
CA LYS A 423 -33.96 2.24 -11.67
C LYS A 423 -33.94 3.59 -10.96
N ASP A 424 -33.13 3.72 -9.91
CA ASP A 424 -32.97 4.92 -9.09
C ASP A 424 -31.47 5.24 -9.01
N ILE A 425 -31.14 6.54 -8.88
CA ILE A 425 -29.75 7.02 -8.86
C ILE A 425 -29.00 6.53 -7.63
N LEU A 426 -29.61 6.55 -6.45
CA LEU A 426 -28.92 6.16 -5.22
C LEU A 426 -28.39 4.72 -5.24
N PRO A 427 -29.19 3.68 -5.57
CA PRO A 427 -28.66 2.32 -5.72
C PRO A 427 -27.71 2.20 -6.92
N ALA A 428 -27.88 2.97 -8.00
CA ALA A 428 -26.94 2.97 -9.12
C ALA A 428 -25.54 3.44 -8.70
N VAL A 429 -25.47 4.53 -7.92
CA VAL A 429 -24.21 5.08 -7.38
C VAL A 429 -23.59 4.11 -6.38
N ASP A 430 -24.37 3.52 -5.47
CA ASP A 430 -23.85 2.54 -4.51
C ASP A 430 -23.24 1.32 -5.22
N VAL A 431 -23.97 0.69 -6.14
CA VAL A 431 -23.48 -0.46 -6.90
C VAL A 431 -22.23 -0.10 -7.71
N ALA A 432 -22.22 1.04 -8.39
CA ALA A 432 -21.05 1.52 -9.12
C ALA A 432 -19.85 1.77 -8.19
N SER A 433 -20.06 2.34 -7.00
CA SER A 433 -19.03 2.51 -5.98
C SER A 433 -18.48 1.16 -5.50
N GLN A 434 -19.33 0.12 -5.37
CA GLN A 434 -18.86 -1.21 -5.03
C GLN A 434 -18.00 -1.84 -6.11
N HIS A 435 -18.37 -1.70 -7.38
CA HIS A 435 -17.52 -2.15 -8.48
C HIS A 435 -16.21 -1.35 -8.55
N MET A 436 -16.25 -0.04 -8.26
CA MET A 436 -15.06 0.80 -8.17
C MET A 436 -14.10 0.29 -7.10
N TRP A 437 -14.60 0.06 -5.89
CA TRP A 437 -13.85 -0.50 -4.78
C TRP A 437 -13.24 -1.86 -5.12
N LYS A 438 -14.03 -2.79 -5.68
CA LYS A 438 -13.56 -4.15 -5.99
C LYS A 438 -12.48 -4.17 -7.07
N ASN A 439 -12.62 -3.37 -8.13
CA ASN A 439 -11.55 -3.22 -9.13
C ASN A 439 -10.26 -2.68 -8.52
N TYR A 440 -10.37 -1.60 -7.75
CA TYR A 440 -9.21 -1.00 -7.07
C TYR A 440 -8.52 -2.01 -6.15
N SER A 441 -9.28 -2.72 -5.31
CA SER A 441 -8.72 -3.70 -4.37
C SER A 441 -8.07 -4.88 -5.10
N ALA A 442 -8.73 -5.42 -6.13
CA ALA A 442 -8.17 -6.50 -6.95
C ALA A 442 -6.84 -6.11 -7.62
N LEU A 443 -6.75 -4.91 -8.20
CA LEU A 443 -5.52 -4.40 -8.81
C LEU A 443 -4.40 -4.25 -7.78
N ARG A 444 -4.71 -3.76 -6.58
CA ARG A 444 -3.75 -3.64 -5.48
C ARG A 444 -3.25 -5.01 -5.00
N THR A 445 -4.13 -5.99 -4.85
CA THR A 445 -3.77 -7.37 -4.53
C THR A 445 -2.87 -7.98 -5.59
N CYS A 446 -3.20 -7.79 -6.88
CA CYS A 446 -2.35 -8.21 -7.99
C CYS A 446 -0.96 -7.56 -7.96
N GLY A 447 -0.90 -6.25 -7.67
CA GLY A 447 0.35 -5.50 -7.53
C GLY A 447 1.22 -6.05 -6.39
N THR A 448 0.60 -6.39 -5.25
CA THR A 448 1.28 -6.98 -4.10
C THR A 448 1.85 -8.37 -4.44
N THR A 449 1.07 -9.23 -5.10
CA THR A 449 1.53 -10.54 -5.56
C THR A 449 2.67 -10.43 -6.57
N LEU A 450 2.61 -9.46 -7.49
CA LEU A 450 3.70 -9.18 -8.42
C LEU A 450 4.97 -8.74 -7.70
N ALA A 451 4.86 -7.89 -6.68
CA ALA A 451 6.00 -7.47 -5.87
C ALA A 451 6.66 -8.65 -5.15
N GLN A 452 5.88 -9.60 -4.62
CA GLN A 452 6.40 -10.83 -4.01
C GLN A 452 7.11 -11.73 -5.03
N PHE A 453 6.54 -11.89 -6.23
CA PHE A 453 7.21 -12.61 -7.32
C PHE A 453 8.51 -11.95 -7.75
N TYR A 454 8.53 -10.62 -7.83
CA TYR A 454 9.74 -9.85 -8.11
C TYR A 454 10.80 -10.05 -7.03
N GLU A 455 10.45 -9.94 -5.75
CA GLU A 455 11.39 -10.12 -4.65
C GLU A 455 12.03 -11.52 -4.65
N SER A 456 11.21 -12.56 -4.80
CA SER A 456 11.68 -13.94 -4.93
C SER A 456 12.61 -14.12 -6.15
N HIS A 457 12.27 -13.47 -7.27
CA HIS A 457 13.05 -13.52 -8.49
C HIS A 457 14.40 -12.77 -8.40
N ALA A 458 14.41 -11.60 -7.75
CA ALA A 458 15.61 -10.82 -7.48
C ALA A 458 16.55 -11.57 -6.54
N LYS A 459 16.02 -12.14 -5.46
CA LYS A 459 16.81 -12.97 -4.53
C LYS A 459 17.46 -14.17 -5.22
N HIS A 460 16.73 -14.83 -6.11
CA HIS A 460 17.29 -15.95 -6.88
C HIS A 460 18.46 -15.51 -7.78
N ASN A 461 18.41 -14.30 -8.35
CA ASN A 461 19.53 -13.74 -9.12
C ASN A 461 20.75 -13.51 -8.24
N ASP A 462 20.55 -12.86 -7.09
CA ASP A 462 21.62 -12.55 -6.15
C ASP A 462 22.32 -13.83 -5.65
N ASP A 463 21.54 -14.89 -5.38
CA ASP A 463 22.06 -16.20 -4.99
C ASP A 463 22.87 -16.86 -6.12
N LEU A 464 22.43 -16.75 -7.37
CA LEU A 464 23.16 -17.27 -8.54
C LEU A 464 24.46 -16.50 -8.79
N GLU A 465 24.43 -15.17 -8.71
CA GLU A 465 25.61 -14.32 -8.89
C GLU A 465 26.64 -14.60 -7.79
N LYS A 466 26.20 -14.69 -6.53
CA LYS A 466 27.05 -15.06 -5.40
C LYS A 466 27.64 -16.47 -5.58
N HIS A 467 26.86 -17.43 -6.05
CA HIS A 467 27.36 -18.79 -6.33
C HIS A 467 28.42 -18.78 -7.44
N HIS A 468 28.21 -18.01 -8.50
CA HIS A 468 29.17 -17.87 -9.59
C HIS A 468 30.50 -17.21 -9.14
N ILE A 469 30.41 -16.14 -8.34
CA ILE A 469 31.58 -15.47 -7.74
C ILE A 469 32.36 -16.46 -6.86
N ASN A 470 31.67 -17.19 -5.99
CA ASN A 470 32.29 -18.19 -5.12
C ASN A 470 32.95 -19.32 -5.92
N LEU A 471 32.30 -19.83 -6.97
CA LEU A 471 32.85 -20.87 -7.84
C LEU A 471 34.15 -20.42 -8.51
N LYS A 472 34.19 -19.19 -9.02
CA LYS A 472 35.39 -18.62 -9.66
C LYS A 472 36.52 -18.40 -8.65
N SER A 473 36.19 -17.85 -7.48
CA SER A 473 37.16 -17.62 -6.39
C SER A 473 37.76 -18.93 -5.90
N ASP A 474 36.94 -19.92 -5.58
CA ASP A 474 37.40 -21.22 -5.08
C ASP A 474 38.20 -21.99 -6.13
N HIS A 475 37.83 -21.88 -7.41
CA HIS A 475 38.60 -22.47 -8.51
C HIS A 475 40.01 -21.87 -8.57
N GLN A 476 40.15 -20.55 -8.44
CA GLN A 476 41.45 -19.90 -8.40
C GLN A 476 42.29 -20.38 -7.21
N ILE A 477 41.70 -20.41 -6.00
CA ILE A 477 42.38 -20.91 -4.79
C ILE A 477 42.84 -22.36 -4.99
N ALA A 478 42.00 -23.19 -5.63
CA ALA A 478 42.33 -24.59 -5.89
C ALA A 478 43.46 -24.75 -6.92
N MET A 479 43.49 -23.92 -7.98
CA MET A 479 44.57 -23.93 -8.97
C MET A 479 45.89 -23.45 -8.38
N ASP A 480 45.86 -22.38 -7.57
CA ASP A 480 47.04 -21.86 -6.86
C ASP A 480 47.61 -22.91 -5.90
N LEU A 481 46.74 -23.67 -5.21
CA LEU A 481 47.14 -24.80 -4.37
C LEU A 481 47.81 -25.91 -5.20
N VAL A 482 47.21 -26.30 -6.33
CA VAL A 482 47.78 -27.36 -7.19
C VAL A 482 49.17 -26.96 -7.70
N ASP A 483 49.37 -25.70 -8.08
CA ASP A 483 50.66 -25.18 -8.53
C ASP A 483 51.70 -25.12 -7.40
N ALA A 484 51.29 -24.68 -6.20
CA ALA A 484 52.14 -24.68 -5.00
C ALA A 484 52.55 -26.11 -4.59
N LEU A 485 51.63 -27.06 -4.63
CA LEU A 485 51.90 -28.47 -4.35
C LEU A 485 52.79 -29.11 -5.41
N SER A 486 52.63 -28.77 -6.69
CA SER A 486 53.50 -29.23 -7.78
C SER A 486 54.97 -28.84 -7.52
N SER A 487 55.21 -27.57 -7.18
CA SER A 487 56.54 -27.07 -6.80
C SER A 487 57.11 -27.82 -5.58
N THR A 488 56.26 -28.09 -4.59
CA THR A 488 56.64 -28.80 -3.36
C THR A 488 56.96 -30.27 -3.61
N ILE A 489 56.24 -30.94 -4.52
CA ILE A 489 56.51 -32.32 -4.95
C ILE A 489 57.85 -32.41 -5.68
N ASP A 490 58.17 -31.44 -6.54
CA ASP A 490 59.46 -31.38 -7.23
C ASP A 490 60.61 -31.15 -6.26
N GLU A 491 60.44 -30.27 -5.26
CA GLU A 491 61.42 -30.08 -4.20
C GLU A 491 61.64 -31.38 -3.40
N ARG A 492 60.55 -32.12 -3.11
CA ARG A 492 60.62 -33.42 -2.43
C ARG A 492 61.36 -34.46 -3.27
N LYS A 493 61.09 -34.55 -4.58
CA LYS A 493 61.77 -35.47 -5.50
C LYS A 493 63.28 -35.19 -5.53
N ASN A 494 63.65 -33.92 -5.67
CA ASN A 494 65.04 -33.47 -5.64
C ASN A 494 65.72 -33.77 -4.30
N THR A 495 65.01 -33.59 -3.18
CA THR A 495 65.50 -33.89 -1.84
C THR A 495 65.66 -35.39 -1.61
N ASN A 496 64.76 -36.23 -2.13
CA ASN A 496 64.86 -37.70 -2.05
C ASN A 496 66.04 -38.24 -2.88
N VAL A 497 66.29 -37.69 -4.08
CA VAL A 497 67.47 -38.03 -4.88
C VAL A 497 68.75 -37.67 -4.12
N LYS A 498 68.83 -36.45 -3.57
CA LYS A 498 69.96 -36.01 -2.73
C LYS A 498 70.13 -36.88 -1.48
N GLU A 499 69.05 -37.28 -0.83
CA GLU A 499 69.09 -38.18 0.34
C GLU A 499 69.65 -39.55 -0.05
N SER A 500 69.20 -40.15 -1.16
CA SER A 500 69.68 -41.44 -1.66
C SER A 500 71.16 -41.40 -2.06
N GLU A 501 71.59 -40.34 -2.75
CA GLU A 501 73.00 -40.09 -3.08
C GLU A 501 73.86 -39.90 -1.82
N LEU A 502 73.37 -39.16 -0.82
CA LEU A 502 74.06 -38.99 0.45
C LEU A 502 74.09 -40.28 1.26
N GLN A 503 73.03 -41.09 1.24
CA GLN A 503 72.94 -42.38 1.93
C GLN A 503 73.90 -43.41 1.33
N THR A 504 73.98 -43.49 -0.01
CA THR A 504 74.96 -44.33 -0.71
C THR A 504 76.39 -43.86 -0.45
N ARG A 505 76.63 -42.55 -0.41
CA ARG A 505 77.93 -41.97 -0.04
C ARG A 505 78.32 -42.27 1.41
N VAL A 506 77.41 -42.10 2.37
CA VAL A 506 77.63 -42.46 3.78
C VAL A 506 77.94 -43.96 3.93
N ASN A 507 77.22 -44.83 3.21
CA ASN A 507 77.47 -46.26 3.23
C ASN A 507 78.82 -46.64 2.59
N LYS A 508 79.21 -45.99 1.50
CA LYS A 508 80.52 -46.15 0.86
C LYS A 508 81.64 -45.70 1.79
N GLU A 509 81.51 -44.51 2.40
CA GLU A 509 82.49 -43.97 3.34
C GLU A 509 82.56 -44.80 4.63
N LYS A 510 81.45 -45.39 5.08
CA LYS A 510 81.44 -46.35 6.20
C LYS A 510 82.23 -47.62 5.86
N ARG A 511 82.08 -48.16 4.64
CA ARG A 511 82.83 -49.34 4.19
C ARG A 511 84.33 -49.04 4.05
N THR A 512 84.71 -47.86 3.57
CA THR A 512 86.13 -47.47 3.49
C THR A 512 86.74 -47.24 4.87
N VAL A 513 86.03 -46.63 5.82
CA VAL A 513 86.50 -46.54 7.22
C VAL A 513 86.70 -47.94 7.81
N ILE A 514 85.76 -48.87 7.63
CA ILE A 514 85.90 -50.27 8.09
C ILE A 514 87.09 -50.97 7.43
N CYS A 515 87.30 -50.75 6.13
CA CYS A 515 88.46 -51.31 5.41
C CYS A 515 89.77 -50.81 6.01
N TRP A 516 89.87 -49.50 6.28
CA TRP A 516 91.04 -48.91 6.92
C TRP A 516 91.19 -49.33 8.39
N ASP A 517 90.10 -49.61 9.09
CA ASP A 517 90.14 -50.22 10.43
C ASP A 517 90.75 -51.62 10.40
N ILE A 518 90.41 -52.42 9.38
CA ILE A 518 91.00 -53.74 9.15
C ILE A 518 92.48 -53.61 8.79
N CYS A 519 92.84 -52.71 7.86
CA CYS A 519 94.24 -52.45 7.50
C CYS A 519 95.08 -51.95 8.67
N LEU A 520 94.52 -51.08 9.52
CA LEU A 520 95.15 -50.61 10.73
C LEU A 520 95.34 -51.78 11.72
N ALA A 521 94.31 -52.59 11.94
CA ALA A 521 94.39 -53.76 12.82
C ALA A 521 95.42 -54.80 12.34
N THR A 522 95.50 -55.07 11.04
CA THR A 522 96.51 -55.98 10.47
C THR A 522 97.92 -55.40 10.56
N SER A 523 98.09 -54.08 10.34
CA SER A 523 99.38 -53.43 10.53
C SER A 523 99.85 -53.43 11.98
N LEU A 524 98.95 -53.22 12.94
CA LEU A 524 99.24 -53.31 14.38
C LEU A 524 99.57 -54.75 14.80
N ALA A 525 98.85 -55.75 14.26
CA ALA A 525 99.19 -57.16 14.46
C ALA A 525 100.55 -57.52 13.84
N ALA A 526 100.89 -56.96 12.68
CA ALA A 526 102.19 -57.13 12.04
C ALA A 526 103.31 -56.46 12.84
N ILE A 527 103.08 -55.28 13.45
CA ILE A 527 104.03 -54.68 14.41
C ILE A 527 104.28 -55.64 15.57
N ALA A 528 103.20 -56.17 16.18
CA ALA A 528 103.32 -57.12 17.29
C ALA A 528 104.10 -58.39 16.91
N TRP A 529 103.90 -58.90 15.68
CA TRP A 529 104.65 -60.03 15.14
C TRP A 529 106.12 -59.70 14.84
N CYS A 530 106.39 -58.53 14.24
CA CYS A 530 107.76 -58.08 13.93
C CYS A 530 108.59 -57.85 15.19
N PHE A 531 107.97 -57.41 16.29
CA PHE A 531 108.60 -57.34 17.61
C PHE A 531 109.14 -58.70 18.10
N TYR A 532 108.54 -59.81 17.67
CA TYR A 532 108.93 -61.16 18.10
C TYR A 532 109.98 -61.83 17.21
N MET A 533 110.01 -61.51 15.91
CA MET A 533 110.85 -62.25 14.92
C MET A 533 112.05 -61.46 14.37
N GLN A 534 111.93 -60.16 14.06
CA GLN A 534 113.02 -59.35 13.44
C GLN A 534 112.89 -57.84 13.76
N PRO A 535 113.82 -57.23 14.53
CA PRO A 535 113.71 -55.82 14.97
C PRO A 535 113.75 -54.77 13.87
N THR A 536 114.34 -55.08 12.70
CA THR A 536 114.57 -54.10 11.62
C THR A 536 113.30 -53.70 10.84
N PHE A 537 112.22 -54.48 10.94
CA PHE A 537 110.96 -54.22 10.23
C PHE A 537 109.93 -53.37 11.01
N ILE A 538 110.20 -53.08 12.29
CA ILE A 538 109.28 -52.37 13.19
C ILE A 538 108.99 -50.94 12.70
N TRP A 539 110.01 -50.22 12.25
CA TRP A 539 109.86 -48.83 11.78
C TRP A 539 109.02 -48.72 10.50
N ALA A 540 109.13 -49.68 9.58
CA ALA A 540 108.31 -49.73 8.38
C ALA A 540 106.84 -50.02 8.71
N ALA A 541 106.57 -50.95 9.63
CA ALA A 541 105.22 -51.29 10.06
C ALA A 541 104.57 -50.16 10.89
N ALA A 542 105.35 -49.44 11.70
CA ALA A 542 104.90 -48.25 12.44
C ALA A 542 104.52 -47.09 11.51
N ALA A 543 105.32 -46.82 10.48
CA ALA A 543 105.01 -45.80 9.47
C ALA A 543 103.73 -46.14 8.68
N LEU A 544 103.54 -47.42 8.32
CA LEU A 544 102.32 -47.91 7.67
C LEU A 544 101.08 -47.76 8.56
N SER A 545 101.21 -48.08 9.86
CA SER A 545 100.12 -47.92 10.83
C SER A 545 99.73 -46.45 11.01
N PHE A 546 100.71 -45.54 11.06
CA PHE A 546 100.45 -44.10 11.15
C PHE A 546 99.77 -43.56 9.88
N LEU A 547 100.19 -44.03 8.70
CA LEU A 547 99.54 -43.70 7.43
C LEU A 547 98.08 -44.18 7.40
N PHE A 548 97.82 -45.41 7.84
CA PHE A 548 96.46 -45.95 7.92
C PHE A 548 95.59 -45.21 8.95
N LEU A 549 96.16 -44.75 10.06
CA LEU A 549 95.47 -43.91 11.04
C LEU A 549 95.07 -42.55 10.44
N LEU A 550 95.98 -41.89 9.71
CA LEU A 550 95.69 -40.62 9.03
C LEU A 550 94.62 -40.78 7.95
N LEU A 551 94.69 -41.85 7.15
CA LEU A 551 93.66 -42.17 6.17
C LEU A 551 92.31 -42.48 6.84
N ARG A 552 92.30 -43.23 7.95
CA ARG A 552 91.10 -43.47 8.75
C ARG A 552 90.47 -42.17 9.23
N VAL A 553 91.24 -41.26 9.84
CA VAL A 553 90.73 -39.97 10.33
C VAL A 553 90.20 -39.11 9.18
N TYR A 554 90.88 -39.09 8.04
CA TYR A 554 90.44 -38.38 6.85
C TYR A 554 89.09 -38.91 6.32
N PHE A 555 88.93 -40.22 6.22
CA PHE A 555 87.68 -40.83 5.76
C PHE A 555 86.56 -40.76 6.83
N ASP A 556 86.89 -40.78 8.11
CA ASP A 556 85.91 -40.62 9.20
C ASP A 556 85.38 -39.17 9.29
N SER A 557 86.25 -38.17 9.04
CA SER A 557 85.83 -36.77 8.87
C SER A 557 84.88 -36.60 7.69
N ARG A 558 85.19 -37.21 6.52
CA ARG A 558 84.29 -37.21 5.35
C ARG A 558 82.96 -37.90 5.64
N ARG A 559 82.98 -39.02 6.37
CA ARG A 559 81.78 -39.72 6.82
C ARG A 559 80.94 -38.85 7.76
N SER A 560 81.55 -38.16 8.73
CA SER A 560 80.86 -37.25 9.64
C SER A 560 80.15 -36.11 8.88
N VAL A 561 80.86 -35.44 7.96
CA VAL A 561 80.29 -34.37 7.12
C VAL A 561 79.12 -34.89 6.25
N ALA A 562 79.26 -36.08 5.65
CA ALA A 562 78.18 -36.68 4.88
C ALA A 562 76.98 -37.06 5.75
N THR A 563 77.21 -37.48 7.00
CA THR A 563 76.15 -37.83 7.97
C THR A 563 75.37 -36.59 8.44
N VAL A 564 76.05 -35.46 8.68
CA VAL A 564 75.40 -34.18 9.01
C VAL A 564 74.56 -33.69 7.82
N ARG A 565 75.08 -33.78 6.60
CA ARG A 565 74.33 -33.41 5.37
C ARG A 565 73.10 -34.31 5.17
N LEU A 566 73.23 -35.62 5.43
CA LEU A 566 72.11 -36.56 5.39
C LEU A 566 71.06 -36.23 6.45
N LYS A 567 71.46 -35.87 7.69
CA LYS A 567 70.54 -35.43 8.75
C LYS A 567 69.78 -34.16 8.33
N ASN A 568 70.48 -33.16 7.77
CA ASN A 568 69.84 -31.93 7.27
C ASN A 568 68.87 -32.22 6.12
N SER A 569 69.20 -33.15 5.21
CA SER A 569 68.29 -33.58 4.14
C SER A 569 67.03 -34.26 4.68
N LYS A 570 67.16 -35.09 5.71
CA LYS A 570 66.02 -35.72 6.40
C LYS A 570 65.13 -34.72 7.14
N THR A 571 65.73 -33.70 7.77
CA THR A 571 64.97 -32.61 8.40
C THR A 571 64.23 -31.77 7.36
N ARG A 572 64.87 -31.42 6.24
CA ARG A 572 64.23 -30.69 5.13
C ARG A 572 63.06 -31.47 4.53
N ARG A 573 63.18 -32.79 4.40
CA ARG A 573 62.07 -33.65 3.97
C ARG A 573 60.87 -33.62 4.93
N ARG A 574 61.10 -33.58 6.25
CA ARG A 574 60.01 -33.44 7.24
C ARG A 574 59.31 -32.08 7.12
N TYR A 575 60.08 -31.01 6.96
CA TYR A 575 59.52 -29.66 6.75
C TYR A 575 58.67 -29.58 5.47
N ILE A 576 59.16 -30.13 4.36
CA ILE A 576 58.41 -30.23 3.10
C ILE A 576 57.08 -31.00 3.31
N HIS A 577 57.07 -32.00 4.20
CA HIS A 577 55.87 -32.77 4.50
C HIS A 577 54.83 -31.96 5.29
N GLU A 578 55.26 -31.28 6.35
CA GLU A 578 54.40 -30.37 7.13
C GLU A 578 53.84 -29.26 6.25
N SER A 579 54.67 -28.70 5.36
CA SER A 579 54.25 -27.67 4.40
C SER A 579 53.17 -28.14 3.43
N VAL A 580 53.13 -29.41 3.01
CA VAL A 580 52.06 -29.92 2.12
C VAL A 580 50.72 -29.97 2.85
N THR A 581 50.71 -30.40 4.11
CA THR A 581 49.48 -30.42 4.93
C THR A 581 48.98 -29.01 5.23
N ASP A 582 49.89 -28.09 5.57
CA ASP A 582 49.54 -26.71 5.90
C ASP A 582 48.94 -25.96 4.70
N LEU A 583 49.51 -26.15 3.50
CA LEU A 583 48.99 -25.55 2.26
C LEU A 583 47.57 -26.01 1.95
N VAL A 584 47.29 -27.30 2.12
CA VAL A 584 45.95 -27.88 1.88
C VAL A 584 44.95 -27.34 2.90
N GLU A 585 45.30 -27.27 4.18
CA GLU A 585 44.42 -26.72 5.22
C GLU A 585 44.12 -25.23 4.99
N GLN A 586 45.15 -24.44 4.69
CA GLN A 586 44.98 -23.01 4.39
C GLN A 586 44.08 -22.78 3.18
N ALA A 587 44.21 -23.58 2.12
CA ALA A 587 43.35 -23.48 0.96
C ALA A 587 41.89 -23.87 1.29
N MET A 588 41.68 -24.93 2.07
CA MET A 588 40.33 -25.37 2.47
C MET A 588 39.59 -24.35 3.35
N GLU A 589 40.30 -23.68 4.27
CA GLU A 589 39.72 -22.63 5.12
C GLU A 589 39.20 -21.45 4.29
N ASN A 590 39.88 -21.12 3.19
CA ASN A 590 39.55 -19.98 2.34
C ASN A 590 38.50 -20.29 1.26
N MET A 591 38.19 -21.56 1.00
CA MET A 591 37.16 -21.93 0.01
C MET A 591 35.75 -21.79 0.58
N ALA A 592 34.79 -21.28 -0.18
CA ALA A 592 33.39 -21.15 0.25
C ALA A 592 32.53 -22.41 -0.02
N LEU A 593 32.84 -23.18 -1.07
CA LEU A 593 32.04 -24.28 -1.59
C LEU A 593 32.44 -25.63 -0.96
N PRO A 594 31.53 -26.32 -0.25
CA PRO A 594 31.83 -27.58 0.43
C PRO A 594 32.34 -28.70 -0.48
N HIS A 595 31.86 -28.76 -1.72
CA HIS A 595 32.26 -29.82 -2.65
C HIS A 595 33.69 -29.63 -3.17
N MET A 596 34.13 -28.39 -3.40
CA MET A 596 35.52 -28.10 -3.77
C MET A 596 36.47 -28.42 -2.62
N ARG A 597 36.08 -28.09 -1.38
CA ARG A 597 36.81 -28.52 -0.18
C ARG A 597 36.98 -30.04 -0.12
N SER A 598 35.92 -30.80 -0.40
CA SER A 598 35.97 -32.28 -0.38
C SER A 598 36.88 -32.87 -1.46
N ILE A 599 36.94 -32.26 -2.66
CA ILE A 599 37.86 -32.70 -3.73
C ILE A 599 39.32 -32.49 -3.29
N VAL A 600 39.61 -31.33 -2.70
CA VAL A 600 40.95 -30.96 -2.22
C VAL A 600 41.37 -31.75 -0.98
N GLU A 601 40.43 -32.07 -0.08
CA GLU A 601 40.67 -32.84 1.14
C GLU A 601 41.27 -34.23 0.86
N ARG A 602 40.99 -34.81 -0.31
CA ARG A 602 41.59 -36.09 -0.73
C ARG A 602 43.12 -36.05 -0.76
N LEU A 603 43.71 -34.87 -1.01
CA LEU A 603 45.16 -34.65 -1.00
C LEU A 603 45.78 -34.79 0.40
N LYS A 604 44.98 -34.66 1.47
CA LYS A 604 45.41 -34.79 2.87
C LYS A 604 45.59 -36.25 3.31
N SER A 605 44.94 -37.21 2.63
CA SER A 605 44.87 -38.61 3.07
C SER A 605 46.21 -39.37 3.02
N ALA A 606 47.11 -39.01 2.10
CA ALA A 606 48.41 -39.65 1.95
C ALA A 606 49.51 -38.67 1.49
N PRO A 607 49.88 -37.66 2.31
CA PRO A 607 50.78 -36.58 1.89
C PRO A 607 52.22 -37.07 1.59
N ASN A 608 52.58 -38.24 2.12
CA ASN A 608 53.86 -38.91 1.86
C ASN A 608 53.97 -39.55 0.49
N TYR A 609 52.85 -39.87 -0.16
CA TYR A 609 52.78 -40.61 -1.41
C TYR A 609 52.25 -39.77 -2.58
N LEU A 610 51.71 -38.58 -2.28
CA LEU A 610 51.17 -37.64 -3.26
C LEU A 610 52.12 -37.43 -4.42
N ASN A 611 51.76 -37.78 -5.64
CA ASN A 611 52.61 -37.64 -6.82
C ASN A 611 51.98 -36.68 -7.86
N HIS A 612 52.67 -36.47 -8.99
CA HIS A 612 52.16 -35.61 -10.07
C HIS A 612 50.90 -36.18 -10.75
N GLU A 613 50.69 -37.50 -10.72
CA GLU A 613 49.47 -38.14 -11.24
C GLU A 613 48.27 -37.84 -10.33
N ASP A 614 48.44 -37.85 -9.01
CA ASP A 614 47.40 -37.49 -8.03
C ASP A 614 46.99 -36.02 -8.15
N LEU A 615 47.97 -35.11 -8.35
CA LEU A 615 47.70 -33.70 -8.64
C LEU A 615 46.99 -33.51 -9.98
N SER A 616 47.42 -34.24 -11.02
CA SER A 616 46.76 -34.21 -12.33
C SER A 616 45.31 -34.69 -12.24
N ALA A 617 45.06 -35.79 -11.50
CA ALA A 617 43.72 -36.32 -11.29
C ALA A 617 42.83 -35.34 -10.50
N THR A 618 43.40 -34.68 -9.48
CA THR A 618 42.68 -33.68 -8.68
C THR A 618 42.39 -32.42 -9.50
N LYS A 619 43.35 -31.96 -10.31
CA LYS A 619 43.15 -30.84 -11.26
C LYS A 619 42.05 -31.17 -12.27
N SER A 620 42.06 -32.39 -12.82
CA SER A 620 40.99 -32.86 -13.72
C SER A 620 39.64 -32.83 -13.02
N ALA A 621 39.54 -33.42 -11.82
CA ALA A 621 38.29 -33.46 -11.06
C ALA A 621 37.76 -32.06 -10.68
N LEU A 622 38.65 -31.12 -10.36
CA LEU A 622 38.30 -29.73 -10.10
C LEU A 622 37.79 -29.02 -11.36
N ASN A 623 38.47 -29.19 -12.49
CA ASN A 623 38.03 -28.63 -13.77
C ASN A 623 36.68 -29.22 -14.19
N ASP A 624 36.51 -30.54 -14.10
CA ASP A 624 35.24 -31.21 -14.43
C ASP A 624 34.09 -30.72 -13.54
N PHE A 625 34.34 -30.51 -12.24
CA PHE A 625 33.36 -29.96 -11.33
C PHE A 625 32.98 -28.51 -11.70
N VAL A 626 33.97 -27.65 -11.94
CA VAL A 626 33.75 -26.25 -12.29
C VAL A 626 33.05 -26.10 -13.63
N ASP A 627 33.41 -26.91 -14.63
CA ASP A 627 32.74 -26.93 -15.93
C ASP A 627 31.28 -27.36 -15.79
N ASN A 628 31.00 -28.39 -14.99
CA ASN A 628 29.64 -28.86 -14.75
C ASN A 628 28.80 -27.82 -13.98
N GLN A 629 29.35 -27.20 -12.94
CA GLN A 629 28.66 -26.15 -12.19
C GLN A 629 28.47 -24.89 -13.03
N SER A 630 29.45 -24.50 -13.83
CA SER A 630 29.34 -23.34 -14.73
C SER A 630 28.24 -23.56 -15.78
N LYS A 631 28.13 -24.78 -16.34
CA LYS A 631 27.02 -25.15 -17.21
C LYS A 631 25.68 -25.12 -16.49
N ALA A 632 25.62 -25.61 -15.24
CA ALA A 632 24.40 -25.57 -14.43
C ALA A 632 23.97 -24.13 -14.13
N VAL A 633 24.90 -23.26 -13.72
CA VAL A 633 24.66 -21.82 -13.49
C VAL A 633 24.19 -21.14 -14.78
N ALA A 634 24.83 -21.40 -15.92
CA ALA A 634 24.41 -20.84 -17.20
C ALA A 634 22.98 -21.30 -17.59
N GLY A 635 22.65 -22.57 -17.34
CA GLY A 635 21.29 -23.10 -17.53
C GLY A 635 20.27 -22.43 -16.61
N SER A 636 20.59 -22.26 -15.33
CA SER A 636 19.77 -21.53 -14.35
C SER A 636 19.60 -20.06 -14.72
N LEU A 637 20.65 -19.40 -15.21
CA LEU A 637 20.62 -18.00 -15.63
C LEU A 637 19.75 -17.82 -16.88
N SER A 638 19.82 -18.72 -17.86
CA SER A 638 18.92 -18.71 -19.02
C SER A 638 17.45 -18.95 -18.63
N ALA A 639 17.18 -19.85 -17.68
CA ALA A 639 15.84 -20.06 -17.12
C ALA A 639 15.36 -18.83 -16.34
N TRP A 640 16.26 -18.18 -15.60
CA TRP A 640 16.00 -16.92 -14.90
C TRP A 640 15.67 -15.81 -15.89
N GLU A 641 16.44 -15.63 -16.97
CA GLU A 641 16.20 -14.62 -18.01
C GLU A 641 14.85 -14.80 -18.69
N THR A 642 14.44 -16.06 -18.92
CA THR A 642 13.12 -16.39 -19.48
C THR A 642 12.01 -15.97 -18.51
N LYS A 643 12.12 -16.36 -17.23
CA LYS A 643 11.18 -15.95 -16.18
C LYS A 643 11.14 -14.43 -15.99
N SER A 644 12.28 -13.77 -16.09
CA SER A 644 12.45 -12.32 -16.04
C SER A 644 11.65 -11.63 -17.14
N THR A 645 11.66 -12.18 -18.36
CA THR A 645 10.88 -11.66 -19.49
C THR A 645 9.39 -11.82 -19.22
N THR A 646 8.97 -13.00 -18.75
CA THR A 646 7.57 -13.25 -18.38
C THR A 646 7.11 -12.31 -17.27
N LEU A 647 7.91 -12.10 -16.21
CA LEU A 647 7.59 -11.20 -15.11
C LEU A 647 7.45 -9.75 -15.60
N ASN A 648 8.36 -9.28 -16.45
CA ASN A 648 8.29 -7.93 -17.02
C ASN A 648 7.01 -7.74 -17.86
N THR A 649 6.66 -8.72 -18.70
CA THR A 649 5.40 -8.70 -19.44
C THR A 649 4.19 -8.58 -18.51
N ARG A 650 4.15 -9.36 -17.42
CA ARG A 650 3.07 -9.31 -16.43
C ARG A 650 2.99 -7.96 -15.72
N ILE A 651 4.12 -7.36 -15.36
CA ILE A 651 4.17 -6.02 -14.76
C ILE A 651 3.58 -4.99 -15.73
N ARG A 652 3.96 -5.06 -17.02
CA ARG A 652 3.43 -4.16 -18.06
C ARG A 652 1.92 -4.32 -18.26
N GLU A 653 1.44 -5.55 -18.35
CA GLU A 653 0.01 -5.85 -18.46
C GLU A 653 -0.78 -5.34 -17.25
N TRP A 654 -0.23 -5.49 -16.04
CA TRP A 654 -0.83 -4.95 -14.82
C TRP A 654 -0.92 -3.42 -14.84
N ILE A 655 0.13 -2.72 -15.28
CA ILE A 655 0.11 -1.25 -15.44
C ILE A 655 -0.98 -0.85 -16.44
N ASN A 656 -1.10 -1.55 -17.57
CA ASN A 656 -2.17 -1.29 -18.54
C ASN A 656 -3.56 -1.51 -17.94
N ASN A 657 -3.74 -2.53 -17.09
CA ASN A 657 -5.01 -2.76 -16.40
C ASN A 657 -5.34 -1.63 -15.42
N ILE A 658 -4.35 -1.06 -14.73
CA ILE A 658 -4.53 0.17 -13.94
C ILE A 658 -4.99 1.33 -14.84
N ASP A 659 -4.32 1.56 -15.97
CA ASP A 659 -4.66 2.67 -16.86
C ASP A 659 -6.08 2.53 -17.44
N GLN A 660 -6.51 1.31 -17.76
CA GLN A 660 -7.87 1.03 -18.20
C GLN A 660 -8.89 1.29 -17.10
N PHE A 661 -8.60 0.84 -15.88
CA PHE A 661 -9.44 1.10 -14.71
C PHE A 661 -9.57 2.60 -14.44
N GLU A 662 -8.44 3.33 -14.40
CA GLU A 662 -8.42 4.77 -14.19
C GLU A 662 -9.14 5.53 -15.32
N HIS A 663 -9.15 5.01 -16.54
CA HIS A 663 -9.92 5.58 -17.63
C HIS A 663 -11.43 5.39 -17.45
N VAL A 664 -11.88 4.20 -17.07
CA VAL A 664 -13.29 3.92 -16.76
C VAL A 664 -13.73 4.72 -15.53
N ALA A 665 -12.83 4.91 -14.56
CA ALA A 665 -13.09 5.69 -13.36
C ALA A 665 -13.16 7.19 -13.62
N ASN A 666 -12.78 7.69 -14.80
CA ASN A 666 -12.84 9.12 -15.15
C ASN A 666 -14.26 9.54 -15.50
N SER A 667 -15.07 9.81 -14.47
CA SER A 667 -16.46 10.25 -14.54
C SER A 667 -16.61 11.61 -13.85
N PRO A 668 -17.54 12.47 -14.26
CA PRO A 668 -17.92 13.64 -13.47
C PRO A 668 -18.34 13.29 -12.03
N MET A 669 -18.74 12.04 -11.79
CA MET A 669 -19.25 11.54 -10.51
C MET A 669 -18.20 10.78 -9.69
N SER A 670 -16.93 10.78 -10.11
CA SER A 670 -15.88 9.97 -9.47
C SER A 670 -15.78 10.21 -7.97
N ALA A 671 -15.99 11.45 -7.49
CA ALA A 671 -15.95 11.78 -6.07
C ALA A 671 -16.89 10.90 -5.22
N ASN A 672 -18.11 10.66 -5.71
CA ASN A 672 -19.09 9.80 -5.02
C ASN A 672 -18.70 8.31 -5.12
N LEU A 673 -18.11 7.89 -6.23
CA LEU A 673 -17.78 6.49 -6.49
C LEU A 673 -16.54 6.01 -5.72
N ILE A 674 -15.57 6.91 -5.48
CA ILE A 674 -14.30 6.59 -4.81
C ILE A 674 -14.34 6.75 -3.28
N GLY A 675 -15.46 7.19 -2.70
CA GLY A 675 -15.56 7.50 -1.26
C GLY A 675 -15.00 6.39 -0.35
N LYS A 676 -15.36 5.13 -0.63
CA LYS A 676 -14.83 3.97 0.09
C LYS A 676 -13.31 3.79 -0.05
N ILE A 677 -12.75 4.04 -1.23
CA ILE A 677 -11.30 3.99 -1.47
C ILE A 677 -10.60 5.08 -0.65
N SER A 678 -11.11 6.31 -0.72
CA SER A 678 -10.60 7.46 0.03
C SER A 678 -10.63 7.21 1.54
N GLN A 679 -11.71 6.65 2.06
CA GLN A 679 -11.87 6.36 3.49
C GLN A 679 -10.87 5.30 3.98
N ARG A 680 -10.64 4.23 3.22
CA ARG A 680 -9.80 3.11 3.64
C ARG A 680 -8.31 3.35 3.46
N PHE A 681 -7.92 4.07 2.40
CA PHE A 681 -6.51 4.24 2.03
C PHE A 681 -6.02 5.69 1.99
N GLY A 682 -6.90 6.69 2.18
CA GLY A 682 -6.55 8.11 2.07
C GLY A 682 -6.18 8.53 0.64
N VAL A 683 -6.53 7.72 -0.36
CA VAL A 683 -6.20 7.93 -1.77
C VAL A 683 -7.21 8.92 -2.36
N SER A 684 -6.72 9.89 -3.12
CA SER A 684 -7.56 10.81 -3.91
C SER A 684 -7.45 10.51 -5.40
N TYR A 685 -8.45 10.94 -6.17
CA TYR A 685 -8.46 10.85 -7.63
C TYR A 685 -8.42 12.27 -8.20
N ASP A 686 -7.29 12.65 -8.81
CA ASP A 686 -7.04 14.03 -9.25
C ASP A 686 -6.16 14.03 -10.50
N SER A 687 -5.97 15.20 -11.11
CA SER A 687 -5.12 15.40 -12.27
C SER A 687 -3.69 14.94 -12.04
N ALA A 688 -3.15 14.16 -12.97
CA ALA A 688 -1.76 13.69 -12.98
C ALA A 688 -0.72 14.82 -13.00
N LEU A 689 -1.11 16.05 -13.36
CA LEU A 689 -0.24 17.23 -13.33
C LEU A 689 0.23 17.61 -11.91
N LYS A 690 -0.43 17.09 -10.86
CA LYS A 690 -0.09 17.36 -9.46
C LYS A 690 0.87 16.32 -8.84
N LEU A 691 1.34 15.35 -9.63
CA LEU A 691 2.23 14.28 -9.15
C LEU A 691 3.67 14.77 -8.89
N SER A 692 4.37 14.06 -8.02
CA SER A 692 5.81 14.23 -7.80
C SER A 692 6.60 13.85 -9.06
N LEU A 693 7.68 14.60 -9.34
CA LEU A 693 8.62 14.34 -10.44
C LEU A 693 9.32 12.97 -10.33
N ASP A 694 9.43 12.42 -9.11
CA ASP A 694 10.12 11.16 -8.82
C ASP A 694 9.19 9.93 -8.81
N ASP A 695 7.94 10.06 -9.26
CA ASP A 695 6.97 8.95 -9.25
C ASP A 695 7.28 7.89 -10.31
N ALA A 696 7.49 6.65 -9.87
CA ALA A 696 7.93 5.55 -10.74
C ALA A 696 6.86 5.10 -11.74
N LEU A 697 5.57 5.14 -11.37
CA LEU A 697 4.48 4.81 -12.30
C LEU A 697 4.25 5.94 -13.30
N ALA A 698 4.34 7.20 -12.87
CA ALA A 698 4.24 8.36 -13.74
C ALA A 698 5.40 8.44 -14.75
N ALA A 699 6.59 7.98 -14.36
CA ALA A 699 7.75 7.93 -15.25
C ALA A 699 7.60 6.89 -16.39
N ILE A 700 6.83 5.82 -16.16
CA ILE A 700 6.58 4.77 -17.16
C ILE A 700 5.50 5.19 -18.15
N ASN A 701 4.49 5.97 -17.72
CA ASN A 701 3.38 6.35 -18.57
C ASN A 701 3.14 7.87 -18.58
N THR A 702 3.34 8.50 -19.75
CA THR A 702 3.37 9.96 -19.94
C THR A 702 2.00 10.58 -20.27
N ALA A 703 0.88 9.94 -19.88
CA ALA A 703 -0.44 10.52 -20.14
C ALA A 703 -0.70 11.70 -19.20
N THR A 704 -0.12 12.86 -19.51
CA THR A 704 -0.08 14.08 -18.67
C THR A 704 -1.44 14.71 -18.41
N ASP A 705 -2.46 14.37 -19.20
CA ASP A 705 -3.78 15.02 -19.17
C ASP A 705 -4.87 14.17 -18.48
N ARG A 706 -4.50 13.10 -17.77
CA ARG A 706 -5.46 12.18 -17.15
C ARG A 706 -5.58 12.36 -15.64
N HIS A 707 -6.74 12.01 -15.09
CA HIS A 707 -6.92 11.85 -13.66
C HIS A 707 -6.44 10.46 -13.25
N CYS A 708 -5.81 10.35 -12.08
CA CYS A 708 -5.27 9.10 -11.57
C CYS A 708 -5.43 9.01 -10.05
N PHE A 709 -5.36 7.79 -9.52
CA PHE A 709 -5.34 7.59 -8.07
C PHE A 709 -3.98 7.99 -7.53
N GLN A 710 -3.96 8.83 -6.48
CA GLN A 710 -2.74 9.30 -5.85
C GLN A 710 -2.86 9.33 -4.32
N LEU A 711 -1.75 9.02 -3.65
CA LEU A 711 -1.58 9.18 -2.21
C LEU A 711 -0.32 10.02 -1.99
N LYS A 712 -0.41 11.08 -1.19
CA LYS A 712 0.73 12.00 -0.94
C LYS A 712 1.38 12.53 -2.24
N ARG A 713 0.57 12.84 -3.26
CA ARG A 713 1.01 13.27 -4.62
C ARG A 713 1.86 12.24 -5.37
N SER A 714 1.65 10.95 -5.09
CA SER A 714 2.29 9.85 -5.80
C SER A 714 1.26 8.81 -6.22
N ARG A 715 1.31 8.44 -7.50
CA ARG A 715 0.55 7.34 -8.08
C ARG A 715 1.08 6.01 -7.57
N THR A 716 2.41 5.86 -7.43
CA THR A 716 3.01 4.64 -6.84
C THR A 716 2.50 4.37 -5.42
N HIS A 717 2.41 5.39 -4.56
CA HIS A 717 1.89 5.23 -3.19
C HIS A 717 0.40 4.89 -3.15
N ALA A 718 -0.36 5.18 -4.21
CA ALA A 718 -1.76 4.78 -4.28
C ALA A 718 -1.93 3.28 -4.52
N TRP A 719 -0.93 2.59 -5.08
CA TRP A 719 -1.04 1.19 -5.49
C TRP A 719 -0.19 0.23 -4.65
N PHE A 720 0.75 0.74 -3.84
CA PHE A 720 1.66 -0.06 -3.03
C PHE A 720 1.83 0.48 -1.61
N ASP A 721 1.94 -0.43 -0.64
CA ASP A 721 2.29 -0.11 0.74
C ASP A 721 3.80 0.15 0.93
N ASP A 722 4.65 -0.55 0.18
CA ASP A 722 6.10 -0.34 0.16
C ASP A 722 6.52 0.34 -1.16
N PRO A 723 6.71 1.68 -1.16
CA PRO A 723 7.07 2.43 -2.35
C PRO A 723 8.48 2.12 -2.86
N ASP A 724 9.41 1.70 -2.00
CA ASP A 724 10.79 1.37 -2.40
C ASP A 724 10.83 0.03 -3.13
N MET A 725 10.08 -0.96 -2.65
CA MET A 725 9.89 -2.22 -3.38
C MET A 725 9.20 -1.98 -4.72
N ALA A 726 8.14 -1.18 -4.74
CA ALA A 726 7.43 -0.82 -5.96
C ALA A 726 8.37 -0.18 -6.99
N LYS A 727 9.18 0.80 -6.56
CA LYS A 727 10.16 1.47 -7.42
C LYS A 727 11.15 0.48 -8.03
N ARG A 728 11.72 -0.44 -7.25
CA ARG A 728 12.65 -1.47 -7.76
C ARG A 728 12.00 -2.39 -8.79
N MET A 729 10.76 -2.82 -8.53
CA MET A 729 9.98 -3.64 -9.45
C MET A 729 9.67 -2.90 -10.77
N LEU A 730 9.32 -1.62 -10.68
CA LEU A 730 9.01 -0.77 -11.83
C LEU A 730 10.27 -0.37 -12.61
N ASP A 731 11.40 -0.14 -11.94
CA ASP A 731 12.70 0.10 -12.58
C ASP A 731 13.20 -1.14 -13.32
N PHE A 732 12.91 -2.34 -12.81
CA PHE A 732 13.17 -3.60 -13.51
C PHE A 732 12.45 -3.67 -14.86
N HIS A 733 11.24 -3.10 -14.95
CA HIS A 733 10.57 -2.89 -16.24
C HIS A 733 11.34 -1.89 -17.13
N GLY A 734 11.72 -0.73 -16.60
CA GLY A 734 12.36 0.35 -17.37
C GLY A 734 13.78 0.06 -17.88
N LYS A 735 14.56 -0.79 -17.21
CA LYS A 735 15.94 -1.13 -17.61
C LYS A 735 16.03 -2.01 -18.85
N ARG A 736 15.02 -2.86 -19.13
CA ARG A 736 15.04 -3.79 -20.27
C ARG A 736 14.57 -3.19 -21.59
N ASP A 737 13.68 -2.19 -21.55
CA ASP A 737 13.31 -1.45 -22.77
C ASP A 737 14.49 -0.60 -23.31
N LYS A 738 15.52 -0.34 -22.49
CA LYS A 738 16.78 0.30 -22.91
C LYS A 738 17.90 -0.68 -23.27
N SER A 739 17.76 -1.98 -22.97
CA SER A 739 18.82 -2.98 -23.18
C SER A 739 18.61 -3.88 -24.40
N THR A 740 17.80 -3.47 -25.38
CA THR A 740 17.77 -4.08 -26.73
C THR A 740 19.03 -3.75 -27.56
N VAL A 741 20.08 -3.22 -26.94
CA VAL A 741 21.42 -3.06 -27.53
C VAL A 741 22.43 -3.88 -26.72
N SER A 742 23.14 -4.74 -27.47
CA SER A 742 24.30 -5.58 -27.14
C SER A 742 24.10 -6.80 -26.22
N VAL A 743 23.47 -7.84 -26.77
CA VAL A 743 23.87 -9.23 -26.50
C VAL A 743 25.11 -9.52 -27.38
N HIS A 744 26.27 -8.99 -27.03
CA HIS A 744 27.58 -9.38 -27.57
C HIS A 744 28.62 -8.77 -26.63
N ASP A 745 28.95 -9.48 -25.54
CA ASP A 745 30.25 -9.37 -24.85
C ASP A 745 30.34 -10.42 -23.73
N ILE A 746 30.08 -11.69 -24.06
CA ILE A 746 30.59 -12.82 -23.29
C ILE A 746 30.96 -13.93 -24.28
N THR A 747 32.11 -13.78 -24.93
CA THR A 747 32.89 -14.93 -25.41
C THR A 747 34.25 -14.91 -24.71
N PRO A 748 34.72 -16.05 -24.17
CA PRO A 748 35.96 -16.10 -23.42
C PRO A 748 37.16 -16.02 -24.39
N ALA A 749 38.17 -15.25 -23.99
CA ALA A 749 39.53 -15.36 -24.50
C ALA A 749 40.35 -16.28 -23.58
#